data_AF-A0A172XY48-F1
#
_entry.id   AF-A0A172XY48-F1
#
_cell.length_a   1.000
_cell.length_b   1.000
_cell.length_c   1.000
_cell.angle_alpha   90.00
_cell.angle_beta   90.00
_cell.angle_gamma   90.00
#
_symmetry.space_group_name_H-M   'P 1'
#
loop_
_entity.id
_entity.type
_entity.pdbx_description
1 polymer ?
#
loop_
_entity_poly.entity_id
_entity_poly.type
_entity_poly.pdbx_seq_one_letter_code
_entity_poly.pdbx_strand_id
1 'polypeptide(L)'
;MRRKSILAGCIILSAYSLSFSQSKHWQNNERELHYKEDKGDFLLVNGKYRFNRALYGDNRASRVEAGDLPEFALYLPGMGGNLQFVIQKGNSIKKLINAERIETRYRPGSMIYNIKDPIFGFGTLKLTVLAQSKEEGLVLKMETSTIDSSTKIYAVYGGASGTTFSRNGDIGADPESGFYLLPEYCLINEYKISKNQFQLNYLNKKKETQIVNGSFSNVNSLQFTDAKTLEKLGEFTQNKNEKYPIIYGSYSAQKQPIYIQISKGKSDKHFSDEELKNIFNESEQSRLNLTNRVQLKTPDSDLNNFGATLAVAADGIWESPTYLHGAVAWRMRLNAWRGAYVADALSWHDRAKEHFESYSNSQVLKPDFAPVEMDTLLHLARHAEKMGNSVFSSGYISRNPNDNTKPHHYDMNLVFFDQMFSHFNYTGDVEFLKKMWPTMVRHMDWEKRNFKRGDLYDAYAAIWASDALQYSGGKVTHTSAYNYRANREMAKLAKIIGENSQPYEKEAESILNAMKNQLWIKNKGYFAEYKDSLGNQILHDKPGIWSIYHVSDAYILNEFEDYQNTQYINNYIPKIPIKVKGEVDKKYYTLSTTNWQPYDWSINNVALAENLQTALAYWQAGRTEDAYLLWKGNLAESMYYGISPGNFEQLSHYDAFRGELYRDFADPIGVAARTLTEGLFGVYPKLLENKISIKPGFPKDWNFAELKLPDWEFNFNQNSKKAEYFFKSNYSKSVALEIQIPVNHTEIKSVQINGKKVDWTINPNSISQPFVQFETPIGKEFKIEINYSGEVLKNEKTDYVSYISENLQLNLDSKKKIKAVFDPQELIKNRKYNQFELIKEERKGTFFVQLEQNGTKWWQPVNINIQYPLQIKWINKTLQIQSKSLNQINGKLSINGLNKTFSAQKNKNTSIEIPTNILSKGTNSIELEYNGIKQNIEITDWEIENKGEFNTISLASKYNESVTQIFNQKYLSPRLNVPTLQLPWQGIGNWCYPLINAQIDDSGLMNKRKSGKVEFLEIPFLIDNSEKNIVFTSQWDNFPRSVEIPISGKGKKIYFLMAGSTNPMQSQIINGKITVQYADGSTTELELKNPTNWWPIEQDLLDDNFAFEIPDDKIPYRVKLKTGELYKGGSLAKYSGIKGFTDRAVEGGSATILDLPIDPNKELKTIKLTAVSNDVVIGMMSVTVLK
;
A
#
# COMPACT_ATOMS: atom_id res chain seq x y z
N MET A 1 23.78 47.97 13.73
CA MET A 1 24.79 48.50 12.78
C MET A 1 25.72 47.38 12.36
N ARG A 2 25.92 47.20 11.02
CA ARG A 2 26.93 46.39 10.29
C ARG A 2 27.52 45.16 11.04
N ARG A 3 27.42 43.93 10.50
CA ARG A 3 28.19 43.48 9.33
C ARG A 3 27.54 42.28 8.62
N LYS A 4 27.65 42.31 7.30
CA LYS A 4 27.32 41.26 6.33
C LYS A 4 28.43 40.20 6.25
N SER A 5 28.02 39.00 5.80
CA SER A 5 28.67 38.15 4.79
C SER A 5 29.24 36.80 5.24
N ILE A 6 28.92 35.81 4.39
CA ILE A 6 29.50 34.47 4.18
C ILE A 6 28.87 33.33 4.99
N LEU A 7 27.80 32.73 4.41
CA LEU A 7 27.56 31.29 4.48
C LEU A 7 26.97 30.84 3.13
N ALA A 8 27.82 30.85 2.11
CA ALA A 8 27.58 30.16 0.83
C ALA A 8 28.62 29.04 0.76
N GLY A 9 28.17 27.80 0.93
CA GLY A 9 29.02 26.61 0.94
C GLY A 9 28.40 25.53 1.81
N CYS A 10 27.50 24.73 1.21
CA CYS A 10 26.96 23.41 1.60
C CYS A 10 25.50 23.17 1.14
N ILE A 11 25.04 23.85 0.09
CA ILE A 11 23.79 23.50 -0.63
C ILE A 11 24.07 23.46 -2.14
N ILE A 12 25.13 22.79 -2.56
CA ILE A 12 25.32 22.45 -3.98
C ILE A 12 26.07 21.12 -4.01
N LEU A 13 25.33 20.01 -3.95
CA LEU A 13 25.72 18.70 -4.49
C LEU A 13 24.59 17.65 -4.46
N SER A 14 23.38 18.00 -3.99
CA SER A 14 22.17 17.16 -4.10
C SER A 14 21.21 17.56 -5.23
N ALA A 15 21.58 18.52 -6.10
CA ALA A 15 20.66 19.14 -7.06
C ALA A 15 20.98 18.89 -8.55
N TYR A 16 21.85 17.94 -8.88
CA TYR A 16 22.13 17.58 -10.27
C TYR A 16 21.97 16.08 -10.53
N SER A 17 20.76 15.57 -10.29
CA SER A 17 20.20 14.52 -11.16
C SER A 17 19.39 15.23 -12.24
N LEU A 18 19.87 15.18 -13.49
CA LEU A 18 19.05 15.50 -14.66
C LEU A 18 17.92 14.45 -14.70
N SER A 19 16.84 14.72 -13.99
CA SER A 19 15.68 13.84 -13.91
C SER A 19 14.77 14.17 -15.09
N PHE A 20 14.66 13.23 -16.04
CA PHE A 20 13.58 13.27 -17.01
C PHE A 20 12.23 13.25 -16.26
N SER A 21 11.28 14.03 -16.74
CA SER A 21 10.09 14.46 -16.00
C SER A 21 8.90 13.49 -16.04
N GLN A 22 9.04 12.37 -16.76
CA GLN A 22 8.31 11.15 -16.45
C GLN A 22 9.17 10.35 -15.48
N SER A 23 8.71 10.12 -14.25
CA SER A 23 9.45 9.35 -13.25
C SER A 23 9.44 7.86 -13.61
N LYS A 24 10.19 7.48 -14.65
CA LYS A 24 10.64 6.11 -14.89
C LYS A 24 11.78 5.73 -13.93
N HIS A 25 11.74 6.25 -12.69
CA HIS A 25 12.89 6.36 -11.79
C HIS A 25 13.47 4.99 -11.40
N TRP A 26 12.62 3.99 -11.13
CA TRP A 26 13.08 2.62 -10.86
C TRP A 26 13.15 1.75 -12.13
N GLN A 27 12.48 2.13 -13.22
CA GLN A 27 12.40 1.31 -14.44
C GLN A 27 13.72 1.19 -15.18
N ASN A 28 14.55 2.24 -15.08
CA ASN A 28 15.87 2.28 -15.70
C ASN A 28 17.00 1.82 -14.74
N ASN A 29 16.65 1.47 -13.50
CA ASN A 29 17.59 1.08 -12.46
C ASN A 29 17.23 -0.32 -11.96
N GLU A 30 17.69 -1.36 -12.65
CA GLU A 30 17.50 -2.74 -12.19
C GLU A 30 18.07 -2.91 -10.77
N ARG A 31 17.21 -3.35 -9.85
CA ARG A 31 17.59 -3.62 -8.46
C ARG A 31 18.54 -4.82 -8.40
N GLU A 32 19.55 -4.74 -7.54
CA GLU A 32 20.42 -5.88 -7.25
C GLU A 32 19.92 -6.65 -6.03
N LEU A 33 20.18 -7.97 -5.99
CA LEU A 33 19.83 -8.80 -4.85
C LEU A 33 20.64 -8.32 -3.65
N HIS A 34 19.96 -7.88 -2.60
CA HIS A 34 20.63 -7.34 -1.43
C HIS A 34 21.02 -8.46 -0.46
N TYR A 35 20.05 -9.22 0.04
CA TYR A 35 20.26 -10.37 0.91
C TYR A 35 19.75 -11.65 0.25
N LYS A 36 20.38 -12.78 0.58
CA LYS A 36 19.88 -14.12 0.26
C LYS A 36 19.63 -14.91 1.54
N GLU A 37 18.77 -15.91 1.47
CA GLU A 37 18.67 -16.89 2.55
C GLU A 37 19.92 -17.76 2.62
N ASP A 38 20.42 -18.00 3.83
CA ASP A 38 21.40 -19.04 4.11
C ASP A 38 21.25 -19.55 5.54
N LYS A 39 20.67 -20.75 5.69
CA LYS A 39 20.54 -21.49 6.95
C LYS A 39 19.76 -20.72 8.02
N GLY A 40 18.67 -20.06 7.62
CA GLY A 40 17.81 -19.28 8.51
C GLY A 40 18.33 -17.87 8.82
N ASP A 41 19.44 -17.45 8.20
CA ASP A 41 19.98 -16.09 8.30
C ASP A 41 19.79 -15.36 6.95
N PHE A 42 19.78 -14.02 6.99
CA PHE A 42 19.88 -13.17 5.80
C PHE A 42 21.35 -12.85 5.55
N LEU A 43 21.90 -13.38 4.45
CA LEU A 43 23.31 -13.32 4.10
C LEU A 43 23.56 -12.31 2.98
N LEU A 44 24.56 -11.46 3.17
CA LEU A 44 25.09 -10.53 2.19
C LEU A 44 26.62 -10.58 2.20
N VAL A 45 27.25 -10.36 1.03
CA VAL A 45 28.70 -10.24 0.90
C VAL A 45 29.01 -8.91 0.22
N ASN A 46 29.83 -8.09 0.86
CA ASN A 46 30.25 -6.77 0.40
C ASN A 46 29.07 -5.80 0.19
N GLY A 47 28.19 -5.71 1.19
CA GLY A 47 27.18 -4.67 1.25
C GLY A 47 27.76 -3.27 1.50
N LYS A 48 26.89 -2.26 1.55
CA LYS A 48 27.30 -0.85 1.53
C LYS A 48 26.58 0.02 2.55
N TYR A 49 25.43 -0.39 3.04
CA TYR A 49 24.60 0.42 3.94
C TYR A 49 25.12 0.35 5.37
N ARG A 50 25.12 1.50 6.05
CA ARG A 50 25.40 1.59 7.49
C ARG A 50 24.07 1.79 8.20
N PHE A 51 23.92 1.21 9.39
CA PHE A 51 22.76 1.48 10.27
C PHE A 51 21.38 1.13 9.65
N ASN A 52 21.32 0.26 8.64
CA ASN A 52 20.09 -0.20 8.00
C ASN A 52 19.35 -1.29 8.78
N ARG A 53 19.81 -1.75 9.94
CA ARG A 53 19.09 -2.72 10.78
C ARG A 53 19.15 -2.32 12.25
N ALA A 54 17.97 -2.15 12.84
CA ALA A 54 17.81 -1.99 14.27
C ALA A 54 17.84 -3.36 14.96
N LEU A 55 18.60 -3.45 16.05
CA LEU A 55 18.59 -4.57 16.98
C LEU A 55 17.95 -4.13 18.29
N TYR A 56 16.89 -4.84 18.67
CA TYR A 56 16.13 -4.63 19.89
C TYR A 56 16.63 -5.61 20.95
N GLY A 57 16.97 -5.08 22.13
CA GLY A 57 17.38 -5.92 23.27
C GLY A 57 16.16 -6.43 24.03
N ASP A 58 15.18 -5.54 24.12
CA ASP A 58 13.82 -5.76 24.59
C ASP A 58 12.90 -4.74 23.91
N ASN A 59 11.77 -4.46 24.54
CA ASN A 59 10.71 -3.60 24.04
C ASN A 59 10.86 -2.12 24.43
N ARG A 60 12.01 -1.67 24.97
CA ARG A 60 12.30 -0.25 25.23
C ARG A 60 12.65 0.50 23.93
N ALA A 61 12.63 1.83 23.99
CA ALA A 61 12.99 2.69 22.85
C ALA A 61 14.47 2.62 22.44
N SER A 62 15.35 2.15 23.33
CA SER A 62 16.77 1.99 23.04
C SER A 62 17.03 0.88 22.04
N ARG A 63 18.02 1.06 21.18
CA ARG A 63 18.41 0.03 20.22
C ARG A 63 19.84 0.20 19.75
N VAL A 64 20.36 -0.85 19.15
CA VAL A 64 21.65 -0.83 18.46
C VAL A 64 21.38 -0.78 16.97
N GLU A 65 21.86 0.29 16.34
CA GLU A 65 21.87 0.42 14.89
C GLU A 65 23.08 -0.30 14.34
N ALA A 66 22.85 -1.29 13.49
CA ALA A 66 23.85 -2.07 12.79
C ALA A 66 23.53 -2.04 11.29
N GLY A 67 24.40 -2.63 10.45
CA GLY A 67 24.11 -2.67 9.02
C GLY A 67 24.98 -3.61 8.22
N ASP A 68 25.06 -3.42 6.92
CA ASP A 68 25.91 -4.24 6.06
C ASP A 68 27.39 -4.19 6.47
N LEU A 69 27.80 -3.06 7.06
CA LEU A 69 29.17 -2.77 7.48
C LEU A 69 29.33 -2.89 9.01
N PRO A 70 30.49 -3.38 9.51
CA PRO A 70 30.74 -3.63 10.93
C PRO A 70 31.01 -2.34 11.73
N GLU A 71 29.97 -1.50 11.81
CA GLU A 71 29.93 -0.27 12.57
C GLU A 71 28.56 -0.14 13.24
N PHE A 72 28.56 0.33 14.49
CA PHE A 72 27.39 0.28 15.35
C PHE A 72 27.13 1.63 15.98
N ALA A 73 25.86 2.06 16.02
CA ALA A 73 25.46 3.24 16.77
C ALA A 73 24.46 2.85 17.87
N LEU A 74 24.56 3.53 19.01
CA LEU A 74 23.65 3.34 20.11
C LEU A 74 22.60 4.45 20.09
N TYR A 75 21.34 4.09 19.93
CA TYR A 75 20.23 5.02 20.06
C TYR A 75 19.66 4.93 21.48
N LEU A 76 19.71 6.04 22.22
CA LEU A 76 19.15 6.23 23.56
C LEU A 76 18.28 7.50 23.53
N PRO A 77 17.01 7.39 23.09
CA PRO A 77 16.19 8.52 22.63
C PRO A 77 16.97 9.76 22.17
N GLY A 78 17.82 9.54 21.16
CA GLY A 78 18.90 10.43 20.72
C GLY A 78 20.21 9.66 20.47
N MET A 79 21.18 10.28 19.83
CA MET A 79 22.48 9.66 19.54
C MET A 79 23.31 9.44 20.82
N GLY A 80 23.44 8.19 21.25
CA GLY A 80 24.15 7.77 22.47
C GLY A 80 25.63 7.44 22.25
N GLY A 81 26.07 7.32 21.00
CA GLY A 81 27.45 7.07 20.61
C GLY A 81 27.58 6.07 19.48
N ASN A 82 28.81 5.87 19.01
CA ASN A 82 29.18 5.06 17.87
C ASN A 82 30.40 4.19 18.23
N LEU A 83 30.31 2.89 17.95
CA LEU A 83 31.38 1.90 18.08
C LEU A 83 31.82 1.47 16.68
N GLN A 84 33.10 1.69 16.35
CA GLN A 84 33.71 1.29 15.08
C GLN A 84 35.10 0.70 15.30
N PHE A 85 35.71 0.16 14.23
CA PHE A 85 36.98 -0.56 14.33
C PHE A 85 38.02 -0.05 13.33
N VAL A 86 39.28 -0.03 13.76
CA VAL A 86 40.46 0.25 12.93
C VAL A 86 41.42 -0.93 13.02
N ILE A 87 42.01 -1.34 11.90
CA ILE A 87 42.94 -2.47 11.82
C ILE A 87 44.30 -2.00 11.33
N GLN A 88 45.37 -2.57 11.88
CA GLN A 88 46.74 -2.18 11.53
C GLN A 88 47.70 -3.37 11.51
N LYS A 89 48.57 -3.43 10.51
CA LYS A 89 49.77 -4.28 10.48
C LYS A 89 50.94 -3.51 9.89
N GLY A 90 52.00 -3.31 10.67
CA GLY A 90 53.10 -2.41 10.29
C GLY A 90 52.58 -0.99 9.98
N ASN A 91 52.90 -0.49 8.80
CA ASN A 91 52.46 0.84 8.33
C ASN A 91 51.09 0.82 7.62
N SER A 92 50.50 -0.36 7.39
CA SER A 92 49.17 -0.46 6.77
C SER A 92 48.10 -0.31 7.84
N ILE A 93 47.28 0.74 7.75
CA ILE A 93 46.17 1.01 8.68
C ILE A 93 44.90 1.34 7.89
N LYS A 94 43.75 0.80 8.34
CA LYS A 94 42.46 0.94 7.64
C LYS A 94 41.28 0.89 8.62
N LYS A 95 40.18 1.59 8.31
CA LYS A 95 38.89 1.35 8.97
C LYS A 95 38.35 -0.03 8.57
N LEU A 96 37.78 -0.77 9.51
CA LEU A 96 37.29 -2.12 9.27
C LEU A 96 36.14 -2.17 8.25
N ILE A 97 35.33 -1.11 8.17
CA ILE A 97 34.26 -0.98 7.18
C ILE A 97 34.77 -0.96 5.72
N ASN A 98 36.07 -0.71 5.51
CA ASN A 98 36.72 -0.72 4.20
C ASN A 98 37.49 -2.03 3.95
N ALA A 99 37.24 -3.08 4.73
CA ALA A 99 37.87 -4.38 4.54
C ALA A 99 37.53 -4.98 3.17
N GLU A 100 38.47 -5.71 2.58
CA GLU A 100 38.33 -6.28 1.23
C GLU A 100 37.10 -7.19 1.08
N ARG A 101 36.80 -7.99 2.11
CA ARG A 101 35.63 -8.85 2.11
C ARG A 101 34.92 -8.84 3.45
N ILE A 102 33.67 -8.39 3.44
CA ILE A 102 32.77 -8.40 4.59
C ILE A 102 31.58 -9.29 4.24
N GLU A 103 31.49 -10.44 4.91
CA GLU A 103 30.27 -11.23 4.90
C GLU A 103 29.42 -10.88 6.10
N THR A 104 28.21 -10.41 5.85
CA THR A 104 27.27 -9.94 6.86
C THR A 104 26.06 -10.85 6.92
N ARG A 105 25.67 -11.22 8.13
CA ARG A 105 24.51 -12.05 8.41
C ARG A 105 23.62 -11.34 9.42
N TYR A 106 22.41 -11.01 9.00
CA TYR A 106 21.33 -10.73 9.95
C TYR A 106 20.69 -12.05 10.33
N ARG A 107 20.84 -12.40 11.60
CA ARG A 107 20.08 -13.47 12.23
C ARG A 107 19.06 -12.80 13.13
N PRO A 108 17.75 -13.12 13.06
CA PRO A 108 16.72 -12.39 13.79
C PRO A 108 17.13 -12.00 15.22
N GLY A 109 17.32 -10.69 15.43
CA GLY A 109 17.79 -10.06 16.68
C GLY A 109 19.31 -9.92 16.89
N SER A 110 20.16 -10.27 15.91
CA SER A 110 21.62 -10.21 16.01
C SER A 110 22.30 -9.95 14.66
N MET A 111 23.45 -9.26 14.67
CA MET A 111 24.28 -9.07 13.47
C MET A 111 25.63 -9.78 13.62
N ILE A 112 26.00 -10.55 12.59
CA ILE A 112 27.24 -11.33 12.56
C ILE A 112 28.04 -10.94 11.32
N TYR A 113 29.34 -10.67 11.51
CA TYR A 113 30.25 -10.33 10.43
C TYR A 113 31.40 -11.33 10.38
N ASN A 114 31.71 -11.86 9.21
CA ASN A 114 32.92 -12.64 8.92
C ASN A 114 33.79 -11.84 7.95
N ILE A 115 34.92 -11.34 8.43
CA ILE A 115 35.70 -10.31 7.74
C ILE A 115 37.09 -10.87 7.37
N LYS A 116 37.47 -10.65 6.10
CA LYS A 116 38.79 -10.94 5.56
C LYS A 116 39.36 -9.68 4.92
N ASP A 117 40.65 -9.45 5.12
CA ASP A 117 41.38 -8.34 4.56
C ASP A 117 42.87 -8.71 4.44
N PRO A 118 43.62 -8.21 3.44
CA PRO A 118 45.05 -8.42 3.34
C PRO A 118 45.84 -8.10 4.63
N ILE A 119 45.39 -7.14 5.45
CA ILE A 119 46.00 -6.83 6.76
C ILE A 119 45.97 -8.04 7.71
N PHE A 120 44.96 -8.91 7.61
CA PHE A 120 44.84 -10.14 8.41
C PHE A 120 45.62 -11.33 7.83
N GLY A 121 46.22 -11.21 6.64
CA GLY A 121 46.80 -12.35 5.92
C GLY A 121 45.74 -13.40 5.58
N PHE A 122 45.96 -14.66 5.98
CA PHE A 122 44.97 -15.74 5.86
C PHE A 122 43.93 -15.76 6.99
N GLY A 123 44.07 -14.86 7.96
CA GLY A 123 43.21 -14.79 9.13
C GLY A 123 41.79 -14.30 8.84
N THR A 124 40.90 -14.49 9.80
CA THR A 124 39.51 -14.01 9.74
C THR A 124 39.13 -13.39 11.08
N LEU A 125 38.46 -12.24 11.02
CA LEU A 125 37.85 -11.58 12.17
C LEU A 125 36.35 -11.82 12.14
N LYS A 126 35.80 -12.31 13.25
CA LYS A 126 34.35 -12.48 13.42
C LYS A 126 33.83 -11.55 14.51
N LEU A 127 32.76 -10.82 14.20
CA LEU A 127 32.04 -9.98 15.14
C LEU A 127 30.62 -10.51 15.29
N THR A 128 30.08 -10.51 16.51
CA THR A 128 28.67 -10.80 16.78
C THR A 128 28.13 -9.72 17.71
N VAL A 129 27.13 -8.99 17.27
CA VAL A 129 26.53 -7.86 17.98
C VAL A 129 25.08 -8.16 18.35
N LEU A 130 24.74 -7.80 19.58
CA LEU A 130 23.41 -7.85 20.16
C LEU A 130 23.12 -6.52 20.86
N ALA A 131 21.85 -6.16 20.91
CA ALA A 131 21.36 -5.26 21.94
C ALA A 131 21.22 -6.03 23.26
N GLN A 132 21.51 -5.40 24.38
CA GLN A 132 21.43 -6.04 25.69
C GLN A 132 19.97 -6.22 26.13
N SER A 133 19.64 -7.37 26.73
CA SER A 133 18.26 -7.67 27.13
C SER A 133 17.82 -7.03 28.45
N LYS A 134 18.75 -6.72 29.35
CA LYS A 134 18.47 -6.13 30.67
C LYS A 134 18.76 -4.64 30.74
N GLU A 135 19.73 -4.14 29.96
CA GLU A 135 20.16 -2.75 29.96
C GLU A 135 19.95 -2.09 28.59
N GLU A 136 19.71 -0.78 28.57
CA GLU A 136 19.67 0.00 27.32
C GLU A 136 21.11 0.15 26.79
N GLY A 137 21.54 -0.76 25.90
CA GLY A 137 22.94 -0.85 25.49
C GLY A 137 23.25 -1.90 24.43
N LEU A 138 24.52 -2.00 24.06
CA LEU A 138 25.04 -3.03 23.15
C LEU A 138 26.00 -3.98 23.88
N VAL A 139 26.06 -5.22 23.39
CA VAL A 139 27.11 -6.19 23.73
C VAL A 139 27.63 -6.85 22.47
N LEU A 140 28.96 -6.95 22.37
CA LEU A 140 29.66 -7.43 21.19
C LEU A 140 30.63 -8.54 21.58
N LYS A 141 30.64 -9.64 20.83
CA LYS A 141 31.66 -10.69 20.87
C LYS A 141 32.57 -10.59 19.64
N MET A 142 33.88 -10.57 19.86
CA MET A 142 34.91 -10.53 18.82
C MET A 142 35.82 -11.76 18.91
N GLU A 143 35.97 -12.46 17.79
CA GLU A 143 36.75 -13.70 17.67
C GLU A 143 37.76 -13.57 16.52
N THR A 144 39.01 -13.94 16.78
CA THR A 144 40.08 -13.95 15.77
C THR A 144 40.50 -15.38 15.45
N SER A 145 40.63 -15.72 14.18
CA SER A 145 41.16 -17.01 13.74
C SER A 145 42.36 -16.81 12.83
N THR A 146 43.51 -17.42 13.16
CA THR A 146 44.73 -17.42 12.33
C THR A 146 45.25 -16.01 11.96
N ILE A 147 44.91 -14.98 12.74
CA ILE A 147 45.46 -13.63 12.60
C ILE A 147 46.83 -13.59 13.30
N ASP A 148 47.79 -12.96 12.64
CA ASP A 148 49.14 -12.73 13.17
C ASP A 148 49.11 -11.85 14.43
N SER A 149 49.84 -12.22 15.49
CA SER A 149 49.88 -11.49 16.76
C SER A 149 50.45 -10.07 16.66
N SER A 150 51.19 -9.75 15.59
CA SER A 150 51.64 -8.39 15.28
C SER A 150 50.52 -7.49 14.75
N THR A 151 49.40 -8.07 14.32
CA THR A 151 48.23 -7.33 13.83
C THR A 151 47.48 -6.72 15.01
N LYS A 152 47.15 -5.43 14.91
CA LYS A 152 46.36 -4.71 15.90
C LYS A 152 44.95 -4.47 15.40
N ILE A 153 44.00 -4.64 16.31
CA ILE A 153 42.59 -4.31 16.10
C ILE A 153 42.22 -3.30 17.19
N TYR A 154 41.78 -2.12 16.79
CA TYR A 154 41.36 -1.05 17.69
C TYR A 154 39.84 -0.98 17.68
N ALA A 155 39.22 -1.12 18.85
CA ALA A 155 37.80 -0.84 19.04
C ALA A 155 37.64 0.58 19.54
N VAL A 156 36.92 1.42 18.80
CA VAL A 156 36.86 2.88 18.98
C VAL A 156 35.44 3.29 19.34
N TYR A 157 35.28 4.03 20.44
CA TYR A 157 33.98 4.55 20.88
C TYR A 157 33.98 6.07 21.00
N GLY A 158 32.92 6.71 20.51
CA GLY A 158 32.74 8.17 20.55
C GLY A 158 31.44 8.68 19.94
N GLY A 159 31.34 9.99 19.71
CA GLY A 159 30.24 10.58 18.95
C GLY A 159 28.87 10.63 19.63
N ALA A 160 28.81 10.60 20.97
CA ALA A 160 27.55 10.75 21.71
C ALA A 160 27.05 12.21 21.70
N SER A 161 26.32 12.61 20.65
CA SER A 161 25.85 13.99 20.50
C SER A 161 24.52 14.31 21.19
N GLY A 162 23.74 13.29 21.58
CA GLY A 162 22.37 13.45 22.06
C GLY A 162 21.40 14.06 21.03
N THR A 163 21.80 14.09 19.75
CA THR A 163 20.97 14.63 18.67
C THR A 163 19.74 13.76 18.46
N THR A 164 18.59 14.41 18.29
CA THR A 164 17.32 13.77 17.95
C THR A 164 17.08 13.86 16.46
N PHE A 165 16.51 12.81 15.87
CA PHE A 165 16.18 12.73 14.45
C PHE A 165 14.68 13.00 14.20
N SER A 166 14.28 13.22 12.95
CA SER A 166 12.90 13.61 12.61
C SER A 166 11.91 12.44 12.76
N ARG A 167 12.38 11.22 12.51
CA ARG A 167 11.67 9.94 12.65
C ARG A 167 12.55 8.93 13.38
N ASN A 168 13.25 9.40 14.41
CA ASN A 168 14.12 8.58 15.26
C ASN A 168 15.29 7.90 14.53
N GLY A 169 15.69 8.35 13.33
CA GLY A 169 16.81 7.79 12.60
C GLY A 169 16.39 6.62 11.71
N ASP A 170 15.15 6.65 11.22
CA ASP A 170 14.61 5.56 10.42
C ASP A 170 14.94 5.68 8.93
N ILE A 171 14.96 4.54 8.26
CA ILE A 171 15.27 4.40 6.83
C ILE A 171 14.23 5.13 5.98
N GLY A 172 14.71 5.81 4.94
CA GLY A 172 13.91 6.61 4.02
C GLY A 172 13.48 7.97 4.58
N ALA A 173 13.53 8.16 5.91
CA ALA A 173 13.02 9.36 6.57
C ALA A 173 14.12 10.26 7.16
N ASP A 174 15.16 9.68 7.74
CA ASP A 174 16.32 10.39 8.27
C ASP A 174 17.60 9.93 7.55
N PRO A 175 18.60 10.81 7.36
CA PRO A 175 19.85 10.41 6.74
C PRO A 175 20.68 9.52 7.67
N GLU A 176 21.28 8.46 7.14
CA GLU A 176 22.16 7.56 7.92
C GLU A 176 23.35 8.29 8.56
N SER A 177 23.78 9.43 8.00
CA SER A 177 24.86 10.27 8.51
C SER A 177 24.60 10.79 9.93
N GLY A 178 23.33 10.79 10.38
CA GLY A 178 22.97 11.14 11.75
C GLY A 178 23.60 10.23 12.82
N PHE A 179 24.03 9.02 12.44
CA PHE A 179 24.65 8.04 13.33
C PHE A 179 26.19 7.98 13.23
N TYR A 180 26.80 8.83 12.40
CA TYR A 180 28.23 8.81 12.19
C TYR A 180 28.98 9.34 13.41
N LEU A 181 30.19 8.81 13.65
CA LEU A 181 31.14 9.45 14.56
C LEU A 181 31.80 10.62 13.84
N LEU A 182 31.33 11.83 14.13
CA LEU A 182 31.89 13.08 13.62
C LEU A 182 32.60 13.87 14.74
N PRO A 183 33.68 14.61 14.45
CA PRO A 183 34.37 15.41 15.48
C PRO A 183 33.43 16.33 16.26
N GLU A 184 32.51 17.03 15.59
CA GLU A 184 31.52 17.90 16.22
C GLU A 184 30.64 17.20 17.26
N TYR A 185 30.41 15.89 17.13
CA TYR A 185 29.62 15.09 18.07
C TYR A 185 30.41 14.71 19.32
N CYS A 186 31.73 14.96 19.34
CA CYS A 186 32.61 14.70 20.48
C CYS A 186 32.92 15.94 21.31
N LEU A 187 32.54 17.15 20.87
CA LEU A 187 32.99 18.42 21.46
C LEU A 187 32.63 18.59 22.95
N ILE A 188 31.53 17.98 23.39
CA ILE A 188 31.04 18.04 24.78
C ILE A 188 31.11 16.69 25.50
N ASN A 189 31.86 15.73 24.94
CA ASN A 189 32.00 14.40 25.53
C ASN A 189 33.07 14.42 26.62
N GLU A 190 32.67 14.08 27.84
CA GLU A 190 33.56 14.04 28.99
C GLU A 190 33.74 12.60 29.47
N TYR A 191 34.96 12.07 29.30
CA TYR A 191 35.28 10.71 29.69
C TYR A 191 35.99 10.63 31.04
N LYS A 192 35.63 9.60 31.82
CA LYS A 192 36.41 9.09 32.96
C LYS A 192 36.80 7.66 32.65
N ILE A 193 38.09 7.40 32.49
CA ILE A 193 38.61 6.05 32.21
C ILE A 193 39.15 5.44 33.50
N SER A 194 38.80 4.18 33.77
CA SER A 194 39.38 3.35 34.82
C SER A 194 39.77 2.00 34.23
N LYS A 195 41.07 1.82 33.97
CA LYS A 195 41.63 0.66 33.27
C LYS A 195 40.87 0.37 31.97
N ASN A 196 40.14 -0.75 31.91
CA ASN A 196 39.41 -1.26 30.76
C ASN A 196 37.95 -0.79 30.69
N GLN A 197 37.57 0.18 31.52
CA GLN A 197 36.24 0.74 31.58
C GLN A 197 36.24 2.25 31.38
N PHE A 198 35.12 2.78 30.91
CA PHE A 198 34.88 4.20 30.83
C PHE A 198 33.49 4.57 31.35
N GLN A 199 33.37 5.81 31.83
CA GLN A 199 32.12 6.54 31.91
C GLN A 199 32.21 7.75 30.99
N LEU A 200 31.17 8.01 30.21
CA LEU A 200 31.01 9.14 29.32
C LEU A 200 29.81 9.97 29.78
N ASN A 201 30.03 11.27 29.99
CA ASN A 201 28.95 12.25 30.11
C ASN A 201 28.80 13.00 28.77
N TYR A 202 27.56 13.21 28.35
CA TYR A 202 27.20 14.05 27.20
C TYR A 202 25.87 14.76 27.47
N LEU A 203 25.38 15.60 26.55
CA LEU A 203 24.12 16.33 26.72
C LEU A 203 23.07 15.85 25.72
N ASN A 204 21.82 15.70 26.16
CA ASN A 204 20.68 15.52 25.25
C ASN A 204 20.20 16.86 24.65
N LYS A 205 19.18 16.81 23.79
CA LYS A 205 18.53 18.00 23.20
C LYS A 205 18.08 19.05 24.23
N LYS A 206 17.70 18.63 25.45
CA LYS A 206 17.27 19.50 26.55
C LYS A 206 18.44 20.05 27.37
N LYS A 207 19.69 19.77 26.98
CA LYS A 207 20.93 20.10 27.70
C LYS A 207 21.03 19.40 29.07
N GLU A 208 20.34 18.28 29.24
CA GLU A 208 20.43 17.46 30.44
C GLU A 208 21.59 16.47 30.27
N THR A 209 22.42 16.35 31.32
CA THR A 209 23.52 15.37 31.34
C THR A 209 22.98 13.95 31.21
N GLN A 210 23.43 13.26 30.18
CA GLN A 210 23.24 11.83 29.98
C GLN A 210 24.56 11.12 30.29
N ILE A 211 24.46 9.86 30.72
CA ILE A 211 25.61 9.05 31.11
C ILE A 211 25.57 7.72 30.36
N VAL A 212 26.69 7.33 29.79
CA VAL A 212 26.95 6.00 29.22
C VAL A 212 28.19 5.44 29.89
N ASN A 213 28.22 4.14 30.14
CA ASN A 213 29.40 3.43 30.59
C ASN A 213 29.75 2.32 29.61
N GLY A 214 30.99 1.87 29.61
CA GLY A 214 31.36 0.68 28.87
C GLY A 214 32.61 -0.01 29.39
N SER A 215 32.71 -1.30 29.07
CA SER A 215 33.70 -2.24 29.58
C SER A 215 34.25 -3.09 28.44
N PHE A 216 35.58 -3.24 28.40
CA PHE A 216 36.31 -3.95 27.36
C PHE A 216 37.07 -5.11 28.00
N SER A 217 36.70 -6.35 27.70
CA SER A 217 37.43 -7.52 28.21
C SER A 217 38.85 -7.58 27.62
N ASN A 218 39.79 -8.22 28.30
CA ASN A 218 41.14 -8.49 27.78
C ASN A 218 41.89 -7.25 27.25
N VAL A 219 41.63 -6.07 27.84
CA VAL A 219 42.36 -4.82 27.60
C VAL A 219 42.99 -4.36 28.91
N ASN A 220 44.27 -4.00 28.89
CA ASN A 220 44.95 -3.49 30.09
C ASN A 220 44.41 -2.10 30.49
N SER A 221 44.32 -1.19 29.51
CA SER A 221 43.73 0.13 29.69
C SER A 221 43.21 0.71 28.37
N LEU A 222 42.12 1.47 28.46
CA LEU A 222 41.61 2.29 27.37
C LEU A 222 42.49 3.52 27.19
N GLN A 223 42.61 3.98 25.94
CA GLN A 223 43.44 5.10 25.54
C GLN A 223 42.60 6.21 24.90
N PHE A 224 43.09 7.44 24.97
CA PHE A 224 42.48 8.60 24.31
C PHE A 224 43.09 8.85 22.93
N THR A 225 42.27 9.33 22.01
CA THR A 225 42.70 9.98 20.77
C THR A 225 41.67 11.04 20.35
N ASP A 226 41.90 11.72 19.24
CA ASP A 226 40.96 12.72 18.70
C ASP A 226 40.18 12.17 17.52
N ALA A 227 38.89 12.48 17.44
CA ALA A 227 38.00 12.04 16.36
C ALA A 227 38.52 12.39 14.96
N LYS A 228 39.26 13.50 14.79
CA LYS A 228 39.86 13.88 13.49
C LYS A 228 40.89 12.87 12.98
N THR A 229 41.50 12.09 13.87
CA THR A 229 42.45 11.06 13.45
C THR A 229 41.78 9.94 12.64
N LEU A 230 40.45 9.80 12.71
CA LEU A 230 39.70 8.88 11.86
C LEU A 230 39.65 9.32 10.39
N GLU A 231 39.98 10.58 10.07
CA GLU A 231 40.19 11.07 8.70
C GLU A 231 41.67 10.92 8.26
N LYS A 232 42.59 10.85 9.23
CA LYS A 232 44.04 10.72 9.03
C LYS A 232 44.60 9.58 9.87
N LEU A 233 44.32 8.34 9.47
CA LEU A 233 44.61 7.15 10.27
C LEU A 233 46.10 6.99 10.65
N GLY A 234 47.04 7.53 9.86
CA GLY A 234 48.47 7.50 10.22
C GLY A 234 48.81 8.19 11.55
N GLU A 235 47.90 9.03 12.07
CA GLU A 235 48.04 9.71 13.37
C GLU A 235 47.21 9.06 14.50
N PHE A 236 46.47 7.98 14.22
CA PHE A 236 45.46 7.42 15.12
C PHE A 236 45.99 7.06 16.52
N THR A 237 47.18 6.46 16.61
CA THR A 237 47.79 6.01 17.87
C THR A 237 48.70 7.06 18.52
N GLN A 238 48.71 8.31 18.02
CA GLN A 238 49.63 9.35 18.53
C GLN A 238 49.19 9.98 19.86
N ASN A 239 48.15 9.45 20.53
CA ASN A 239 47.69 9.82 21.87
C ASN A 239 47.65 11.34 22.13
N LYS A 240 46.98 12.09 21.24
CA LYS A 240 46.74 13.53 21.42
C LYS A 240 45.36 13.75 22.04
N ASN A 241 45.30 14.40 23.20
CA ASN A 241 44.03 14.80 23.82
C ASN A 241 43.68 16.21 23.33
N GLU A 242 43.00 16.27 22.19
CA GLU A 242 42.58 17.51 21.52
C GLU A 242 41.09 17.81 21.81
N LYS A 243 40.46 18.63 20.96
CA LYS A 243 39.13 19.22 21.14
C LYS A 243 37.97 18.22 20.99
N TYR A 244 38.20 17.03 20.43
CA TYR A 244 37.15 16.07 20.05
C TYR A 244 37.46 14.67 20.60
N PRO A 245 37.38 14.47 21.92
CA PRO A 245 37.86 13.25 22.57
C PRO A 245 37.07 12.01 22.16
N ILE A 246 37.79 10.96 21.83
CA ILE A 246 37.29 9.59 21.67
C ILE A 246 38.21 8.60 22.39
N ILE A 247 37.70 7.41 22.65
CA ILE A 247 38.46 6.35 23.34
C ILE A 247 38.66 5.15 22.44
N TYR A 248 39.73 4.40 22.68
CA TYR A 248 39.93 3.11 22.03
C TYR A 248 40.54 2.05 22.95
N GLY A 249 40.14 0.80 22.73
CA GLY A 249 40.79 -0.41 23.24
C GLY A 249 41.66 -1.05 22.15
N SER A 250 42.87 -1.49 22.51
CA SER A 250 43.83 -2.10 21.56
C SER A 250 43.94 -3.60 21.80
N TYR A 251 43.71 -4.37 20.74
CA TYR A 251 43.75 -5.83 20.76
C TYR A 251 44.82 -6.37 19.82
N SER A 252 45.40 -7.50 20.20
CA SER A 252 46.17 -8.38 19.31
C SER A 252 45.40 -9.68 19.12
N ALA A 253 45.75 -10.46 18.10
CA ALA A 253 45.13 -11.77 17.90
C ALA A 253 45.28 -12.67 19.14
N GLN A 254 44.18 -13.29 19.57
CA GLN A 254 44.17 -14.16 20.74
C GLN A 254 43.15 -15.30 20.61
N LYS A 255 43.37 -16.37 21.39
CA LYS A 255 42.53 -17.58 21.33
C LYS A 255 41.16 -17.40 21.98
N GLN A 256 41.08 -16.59 23.04
CA GLN A 256 39.84 -16.37 23.78
C GLN A 256 39.00 -15.26 23.13
N PRO A 257 37.66 -15.38 23.10
CA PRO A 257 36.79 -14.31 22.63
C PRO A 257 36.94 -13.04 23.47
N ILE A 258 36.79 -11.90 22.80
CA ILE A 258 36.72 -10.58 23.43
C ILE A 258 35.26 -10.15 23.51
N TYR A 259 34.88 -9.57 24.64
CA TYR A 259 33.58 -8.98 24.88
C TYR A 259 33.71 -7.46 25.11
N ILE A 260 32.86 -6.70 24.43
CA ILE A 260 32.72 -5.26 24.61
C ILE A 260 31.27 -4.98 24.99
N GLN A 261 31.06 -4.28 26.09
CA GLN A 261 29.75 -3.92 26.60
C GLN A 261 29.68 -2.40 26.75
N ILE A 262 28.60 -1.78 26.26
CA ILE A 262 28.32 -0.35 26.45
C ILE A 262 26.83 -0.21 26.82
N SER A 263 26.51 0.52 27.88
CA SER A 263 25.13 0.73 28.34
C SER A 263 24.90 2.13 28.88
N LYS A 264 23.64 2.55 28.83
CA LYS A 264 23.17 3.78 29.48
C LYS A 264 23.28 3.66 31.00
N GLY A 265 23.53 4.79 31.65
CA GLY A 265 23.58 4.92 33.11
C GLY A 265 25.01 4.93 33.67
N LYS A 266 25.12 5.22 34.96
CA LYS A 266 26.37 5.08 35.71
C LYS A 266 26.64 3.59 35.95
N SER A 267 27.91 3.22 35.97
CA SER A 267 28.31 1.91 36.51
C SER A 267 29.44 2.12 37.50
N ASP A 268 29.14 1.85 38.78
CA ASP A 268 30.15 1.72 39.83
C ASP A 268 30.71 0.28 39.89
N LYS A 269 30.24 -0.60 38.99
CA LYS A 269 30.58 -2.02 38.95
C LYS A 269 31.74 -2.28 37.99
N HIS A 270 32.84 -2.77 38.54
CA HIS A 270 33.94 -3.33 37.76
C HIS A 270 33.54 -4.72 37.25
N PHE A 271 33.29 -4.84 35.95
CA PHE A 271 32.94 -6.11 35.32
C PHE A 271 34.20 -6.92 35.00
N SER A 272 34.25 -8.16 35.46
CA SER A 272 35.23 -9.16 35.05
C SER A 272 34.95 -9.69 33.63
N ASP A 273 35.95 -10.29 32.98
CA ASP A 273 35.80 -10.87 31.64
C ASP A 273 34.72 -11.96 31.59
N GLU A 274 34.57 -12.77 32.65
CA GLU A 274 33.52 -13.79 32.73
C GLU A 274 32.13 -13.15 32.90
N GLU A 275 32.00 -12.03 33.62
CA GLU A 275 30.74 -11.31 33.69
C GLU A 275 30.32 -10.71 32.34
N LEU A 276 31.27 -10.17 31.57
CA LEU A 276 31.00 -9.65 30.22
C LEU A 276 30.54 -10.77 29.27
N LYS A 277 31.18 -11.94 29.35
CA LYS A 277 30.73 -13.15 28.66
C LYS A 277 29.32 -13.57 29.08
N ASN A 278 29.00 -13.48 30.37
CA ASN A 278 27.66 -13.79 30.87
C ASN A 278 26.61 -12.80 30.34
N ILE A 279 26.89 -11.49 30.28
CA ILE A 279 25.98 -10.49 29.68
C ILE A 279 25.70 -10.82 28.21
N PHE A 280 26.73 -11.22 27.46
CA PHE A 280 26.55 -11.65 26.07
C PHE A 280 25.67 -12.92 25.98
N ASN A 281 25.95 -13.94 26.78
CA ASN A 281 25.20 -15.19 26.79
C ASN A 281 23.73 -14.98 27.22
N GLU A 282 23.47 -14.12 28.20
CA GLU A 282 22.12 -13.75 28.63
C GLU A 282 21.34 -13.03 27.52
N SER A 283 22.00 -12.12 26.78
CA SER A 283 21.39 -11.41 25.66
C SER A 283 21.06 -12.38 24.51
N GLU A 284 21.98 -13.29 24.19
CA GLU A 284 21.76 -14.35 23.18
C GLU A 284 20.64 -15.31 23.60
N GLN A 285 20.59 -15.72 24.88
CA GLN A 285 19.52 -16.58 25.38
C GLN A 285 18.16 -15.86 25.34
N SER A 286 18.11 -14.57 25.65
CA SER A 286 16.89 -13.76 25.53
C SER A 286 16.40 -13.73 24.07
N ARG A 287 17.31 -13.49 23.13
CA ARG A 287 17.03 -13.53 21.69
C ARG A 287 16.50 -14.90 21.25
N LEU A 288 17.12 -15.99 21.70
CA LEU A 288 16.67 -17.35 21.40
C LEU A 288 15.29 -17.65 21.99
N ASN A 289 15.02 -17.22 23.23
CA ASN A 289 13.71 -17.38 23.85
C ASN A 289 12.61 -16.65 23.06
N LEU A 290 12.89 -15.44 22.58
CA LEU A 290 11.96 -14.66 21.76
C LEU A 290 11.74 -15.31 20.38
N THR A 291 12.81 -15.58 19.65
CA THR A 291 12.75 -16.11 18.27
C THR A 291 12.17 -17.52 18.20
N ASN A 292 12.37 -18.36 19.22
CA ASN A 292 11.80 -19.71 19.27
C ASN A 292 10.30 -19.76 19.60
N ARG A 293 9.65 -18.62 19.85
CA ARG A 293 8.18 -18.58 20.05
C ARG A 293 7.41 -18.90 18.77
N VAL A 294 7.96 -18.54 17.60
CA VAL A 294 7.32 -18.73 16.30
C VAL A 294 8.26 -19.51 15.40
N GLN A 295 8.07 -20.82 15.32
CA GLN A 295 8.93 -21.70 14.54
C GLN A 295 8.22 -22.11 13.26
N LEU A 296 8.78 -21.73 12.12
CA LEU A 296 8.23 -22.01 10.80
C LEU A 296 9.21 -22.87 10.01
N LYS A 297 8.69 -23.92 9.37
CA LYS A 297 9.47 -24.77 8.48
C LYS A 297 8.62 -25.17 7.28
N THR A 298 9.09 -24.78 6.10
CA THR A 298 8.39 -24.98 4.83
C THR A 298 9.36 -25.45 3.74
N PRO A 299 8.86 -25.90 2.58
CA PRO A 299 9.68 -26.22 1.41
C PRO A 299 10.34 -24.98 0.80
N ASP A 300 9.78 -23.78 1.03
CA ASP A 300 10.37 -22.51 0.62
C ASP A 300 11.35 -22.03 1.70
N SER A 301 12.65 -22.19 1.45
CA SER A 301 13.69 -21.83 2.41
C SER A 301 13.67 -20.35 2.78
N ASP A 302 13.30 -19.47 1.83
CA ASP A 302 13.21 -18.03 2.01
C ASP A 302 12.05 -17.62 2.95
N LEU A 303 11.30 -18.57 3.52
CA LEU A 303 10.29 -18.30 4.55
C LEU A 303 10.71 -18.80 5.93
N ASN A 304 11.72 -19.67 6.06
CA ASN A 304 11.96 -20.36 7.32
C ASN A 304 12.53 -19.45 8.43
N ASN A 305 13.00 -18.26 8.08
CA ASN A 305 13.39 -17.19 9.02
C ASN A 305 12.25 -16.20 9.33
N PHE A 306 11.12 -16.27 8.61
CA PHE A 306 9.99 -15.34 8.73
C PHE A 306 9.42 -15.33 10.15
N GLY A 307 9.17 -16.51 10.74
CA GLY A 307 8.60 -16.63 12.09
C GLY A 307 9.45 -15.96 13.17
N ALA A 308 10.77 -16.23 13.16
CA ALA A 308 11.71 -15.63 14.09
C ALA A 308 11.84 -14.11 13.91
N THR A 309 11.85 -13.65 12.65
CA THR A 309 11.87 -12.22 12.30
C THR A 309 10.62 -11.50 12.80
N LEU A 310 9.45 -12.10 12.57
CA LEU A 310 8.17 -11.59 13.01
C LEU A 310 8.09 -11.48 14.55
N ALA A 311 8.60 -12.47 15.28
CA ALA A 311 8.63 -12.42 16.74
C ALA A 311 9.48 -11.25 17.28
N VAL A 312 10.62 -10.95 16.65
CA VAL A 312 11.48 -9.81 17.01
C VAL A 312 10.78 -8.48 16.72
N ALA A 313 10.19 -8.33 15.54
CA ALA A 313 9.50 -7.10 15.15
C ALA A 313 8.26 -6.84 16.05
N ALA A 314 7.51 -7.89 16.37
CA ALA A 314 6.34 -7.82 17.24
C ALA A 314 6.68 -7.40 18.67
N ASP A 315 7.80 -7.86 19.23
CA ASP A 315 8.27 -7.39 20.54
C ASP A 315 8.76 -5.94 20.46
N GLY A 316 9.40 -5.54 19.35
CA GLY A 316 9.89 -4.18 19.12
C GLY A 316 8.79 -3.11 19.08
N ILE A 317 7.56 -3.45 18.69
CA ILE A 317 6.41 -2.54 18.69
C ILE A 317 5.59 -2.57 20.00
N TRP A 318 5.96 -3.38 20.99
CA TRP A 318 5.29 -3.40 22.28
C TRP A 318 5.92 -2.39 23.23
N GLU A 319 5.12 -1.72 24.06
CA GLU A 319 5.59 -1.00 25.24
C GLU A 319 4.43 -0.86 26.23
N SER A 320 4.52 -1.53 27.38
CA SER A 320 3.40 -1.59 28.34
C SER A 320 2.81 -0.20 28.62
N PRO A 321 1.47 -0.04 28.52
CA PRO A 321 0.46 -1.08 28.38
C PRO A 321 -0.02 -1.36 26.94
N THR A 322 0.67 -0.90 25.90
CA THR A 322 0.11 -0.86 24.54
C THR A 322 1.09 -1.27 23.44
N TYR A 323 0.57 -1.83 22.35
CA TYR A 323 1.27 -1.81 21.07
C TYR A 323 1.36 -0.38 20.53
N LEU A 324 2.55 0.00 20.06
CA LEU A 324 2.89 1.30 19.50
C LEU A 324 2.66 1.33 17.99
N HIS A 325 2.67 2.54 17.40
CA HIS A 325 2.45 2.71 15.96
C HIS A 325 3.63 2.27 15.07
N GLY A 326 4.85 2.19 15.62
CA GLY A 326 6.03 1.62 14.96
C GLY A 326 7.17 1.38 15.93
N ALA A 327 8.15 0.56 15.53
CA ALA A 327 9.29 0.24 16.40
C ALA A 327 10.35 1.36 16.39
N VAL A 328 10.51 2.05 15.25
CA VAL A 328 11.50 3.11 15.02
C VAL A 328 10.81 4.44 14.65
N ALA A 329 10.40 4.60 13.39
CA ALA A 329 9.56 5.72 13.00
C ALA A 329 8.20 5.61 13.70
N TRP A 330 7.67 6.77 14.09
CA TRP A 330 6.37 6.85 14.77
C TRP A 330 6.24 5.94 16.01
N ARG A 331 7.35 5.69 16.73
CA ARG A 331 7.32 5.02 18.03
C ARG A 331 6.60 5.86 19.08
N MET A 332 5.27 5.80 19.06
CA MET A 332 4.38 6.49 19.97
C MET A 332 3.05 5.75 20.12
N ARG A 333 2.32 6.12 21.17
CA ARG A 333 0.98 5.62 21.44
C ARG A 333 -0.02 6.30 20.51
N LEU A 334 -0.65 5.50 19.66
CA LEU A 334 -1.77 5.87 18.83
C LEU A 334 -2.74 4.70 18.89
N ASN A 335 -3.99 4.97 19.24
CA ASN A 335 -4.99 3.93 19.41
C ASN A 335 -5.13 3.13 18.12
N ALA A 336 -4.96 1.82 18.26
CA ALA A 336 -5.63 0.80 17.47
C ALA A 336 -5.46 0.81 15.93
N TRP A 337 -4.25 1.07 15.45
CA TRP A 337 -3.85 0.56 14.14
C TRP A 337 -3.80 -0.98 14.13
N ARG A 338 -3.63 -1.60 12.96
CA ARG A 338 -3.68 -3.07 12.84
C ARG A 338 -2.50 -3.79 13.51
N GLY A 339 -1.55 -3.07 14.12
CA GLY A 339 -0.40 -3.65 14.79
C GLY A 339 -0.74 -4.56 15.96
N ALA A 340 -1.83 -4.31 16.71
CA ALA A 340 -2.18 -5.15 17.86
C ALA A 340 -2.77 -6.52 17.46
N TYR A 341 -3.14 -6.76 16.18
CA TYR A 341 -3.48 -8.11 15.70
C TYR A 341 -2.35 -9.11 15.97
N VAL A 342 -1.10 -8.64 16.00
CA VAL A 342 0.07 -9.49 16.27
C VAL A 342 -0.02 -10.22 17.61
N ALA A 343 -0.71 -9.62 18.58
CA ALA A 343 -0.77 -10.11 19.94
C ALA A 343 -1.45 -11.47 20.00
N ASP A 344 -2.72 -11.54 19.61
CA ASP A 344 -3.48 -12.80 19.67
C ASP A 344 -3.00 -13.79 18.60
N ALA A 345 -2.65 -13.32 17.40
CA ALA A 345 -2.15 -14.19 16.33
C ALA A 345 -0.85 -14.93 16.73
N LEU A 346 0.00 -14.34 17.59
CA LEU A 346 1.26 -14.94 18.07
C LEU A 346 1.25 -15.29 19.57
N SER A 347 0.07 -15.48 20.16
CA SER A 347 -0.11 -16.00 21.53
C SER A 347 0.43 -15.08 22.65
N TRP A 348 0.32 -13.76 22.50
CA TRP A 348 0.54 -12.73 23.53
C TRP A 348 -0.79 -12.15 24.03
N HIS A 349 -1.70 -13.04 24.44
CA HIS A 349 -3.04 -12.68 24.93
C HIS A 349 -3.02 -11.76 26.16
N ASP A 350 -1.99 -11.85 26.99
CA ASP A 350 -1.75 -10.98 28.13
C ASP A 350 -1.52 -9.52 27.69
N ARG A 351 -0.63 -9.31 26.72
CA ARG A 351 -0.36 -7.99 26.12
C ARG A 351 -1.60 -7.45 25.40
N ALA A 352 -2.35 -8.32 24.72
CA ALA A 352 -3.61 -7.95 24.07
C ALA A 352 -4.62 -7.43 25.11
N LYS A 353 -4.83 -8.18 26.19
CA LYS A 353 -5.74 -7.80 27.27
C LYS A 353 -5.34 -6.47 27.93
N GLU A 354 -4.05 -6.26 28.20
CA GLU A 354 -3.52 -5.00 28.75
C GLU A 354 -3.74 -3.82 27.78
N HIS A 355 -3.52 -4.03 26.48
CA HIS A 355 -3.79 -3.04 25.44
C HIS A 355 -5.28 -2.66 25.38
N PHE A 356 -6.18 -3.65 25.31
CA PHE A 356 -7.61 -3.40 25.25
C PHE A 356 -8.14 -2.73 26.53
N GLU A 357 -7.68 -3.17 27.68
CA GLU A 357 -8.10 -2.58 28.96
C GLU A 357 -7.66 -1.12 29.08
N SER A 358 -6.39 -0.83 28.77
CA SER A 358 -5.84 0.51 28.92
C SER A 358 -6.49 1.54 27.99
N TYR A 359 -6.80 1.18 26.74
CA TYR A 359 -7.54 2.05 25.82
C TYR A 359 -9.04 2.10 26.14
N SER A 360 -9.64 1.03 26.66
CA SER A 360 -11.03 1.07 27.13
C SER A 360 -11.21 2.08 28.28
N ASN A 361 -10.22 2.24 29.14
CA ASN A 361 -10.20 3.27 30.19
C ASN A 361 -10.11 4.71 29.63
N SER A 362 -9.64 4.86 28.39
CA SER A 362 -9.58 6.14 27.66
C SER A 362 -10.89 6.47 26.95
N GLN A 363 -11.93 5.63 27.06
CA GLN A 363 -13.20 5.91 26.43
C GLN A 363 -13.87 7.10 27.11
N VAL A 364 -14.31 8.05 26.29
CA VAL A 364 -15.08 9.21 26.74
C VAL A 364 -16.45 8.72 27.19
N LEU A 365 -16.93 9.25 28.32
CA LEU A 365 -18.20 8.82 28.92
C LEU A 365 -19.33 9.85 28.77
N LYS A 366 -18.99 11.14 28.61
CA LYS A 366 -19.94 12.25 28.48
C LYS A 366 -19.36 13.37 27.60
N PRO A 367 -20.22 14.20 26.97
CA PRO A 367 -21.68 14.07 26.91
C PRO A 367 -22.11 12.91 25.99
N ASP A 368 -23.36 12.46 26.08
CA ASP A 368 -23.88 11.39 25.20
C ASP A 368 -24.14 11.91 23.77
N PHE A 369 -24.60 13.15 23.68
CA PHE A 369 -24.83 13.87 22.43
C PHE A 369 -24.13 15.22 22.50
N ALA A 370 -23.57 15.63 21.37
CA ALA A 370 -22.81 16.85 21.22
C ALA A 370 -23.02 17.45 19.83
N PRO A 371 -22.86 18.77 19.65
CA PRO A 371 -23.00 19.41 18.35
C PRO A 371 -21.91 18.96 17.38
N VAL A 372 -22.25 18.97 16.08
CA VAL A 372 -21.29 18.90 14.98
C VAL A 372 -20.65 20.28 14.85
N GLU A 373 -19.33 20.35 15.04
CA GLU A 373 -18.56 21.60 14.96
C GLU A 373 -17.39 21.39 14.00
N MET A 374 -17.52 21.89 12.77
CA MET A 374 -16.46 21.87 11.75
C MET A 374 -15.37 22.90 12.09
N ASP A 375 -14.10 22.56 11.81
CA ASP A 375 -12.97 23.43 12.12
C ASP A 375 -12.81 24.54 11.07
N THR A 376 -13.14 25.78 11.44
CA THR A 376 -13.00 26.95 10.54
C THR A 376 -11.55 27.40 10.35
N LEU A 377 -10.64 27.07 11.29
CA LEU A 377 -9.20 27.35 11.14
C LEU A 377 -8.55 26.43 10.12
N LEU A 378 -9.15 25.25 9.92
CA LEU A 378 -8.74 24.25 8.94
C LEU A 378 -9.76 24.13 7.80
N HIS A 379 -10.39 25.25 7.47
CA HIS A 379 -11.18 25.44 6.25
C HIS A 379 -12.29 24.39 6.06
N LEU A 380 -12.88 23.91 7.16
CA LEU A 380 -13.97 22.92 7.21
C LEU A 380 -13.60 21.54 6.66
N ALA A 381 -12.31 21.22 6.54
CA ALA A 381 -11.89 19.92 6.03
C ALA A 381 -12.16 18.76 7.01
N ARG A 382 -12.30 19.08 8.30
CA ARG A 382 -12.53 18.15 9.42
C ARG A 382 -13.24 18.83 10.58
N HIS A 383 -13.62 18.06 11.59
CA HIS A 383 -14.20 18.57 12.83
C HIS A 383 -13.17 19.31 13.68
N ALA A 384 -13.59 20.25 14.53
CA ALA A 384 -12.71 20.91 15.47
C ALA A 384 -12.23 19.91 16.55
N GLU A 385 -10.91 19.81 16.76
CA GLU A 385 -10.26 18.89 17.72
C GLU A 385 -10.52 19.31 19.18
N LYS A 386 -11.76 19.14 19.63
CA LYS A 386 -12.25 19.68 20.90
C LYS A 386 -13.21 18.70 21.57
N MET A 387 -12.89 18.36 22.82
CA MET A 387 -13.75 17.52 23.65
C MET A 387 -15.16 18.10 23.77
N GLY A 388 -16.16 17.22 23.73
CA GLY A 388 -17.57 17.62 23.82
C GLY A 388 -18.19 18.03 22.48
N ASN A 389 -17.48 17.86 21.36
CA ASN A 389 -18.07 17.84 20.02
C ASN A 389 -18.55 16.43 19.66
N SER A 390 -19.36 16.29 18.59
CA SER A 390 -20.00 15.02 18.21
C SER A 390 -19.02 13.84 18.15
N VAL A 391 -17.90 14.00 17.43
CA VAL A 391 -16.87 12.96 17.30
C VAL A 391 -16.18 12.69 18.66
N PHE A 392 -15.97 13.72 19.49
CA PHE A 392 -15.26 13.62 20.77
C PHE A 392 -16.22 13.58 21.96
N SER A 393 -17.20 12.68 21.87
CA SER A 393 -18.29 12.45 22.85
C SER A 393 -18.33 10.99 23.30
N SER A 394 -19.32 10.62 24.13
CA SER A 394 -19.45 9.28 24.75
C SER A 394 -19.23 8.15 23.74
N GLY A 395 -18.27 7.25 23.99
CA GLY A 395 -17.93 6.13 23.11
C GLY A 395 -16.65 6.30 22.29
N TYR A 396 -16.18 7.54 22.06
CA TYR A 396 -14.86 7.82 21.47
C TYR A 396 -13.72 7.32 22.36
N ILE A 397 -12.66 6.70 21.80
CA ILE A 397 -11.45 6.34 22.55
C ILE A 397 -10.43 7.46 22.35
N SER A 398 -10.03 8.09 23.45
CA SER A 398 -9.02 9.14 23.41
C SER A 398 -7.61 8.60 23.09
N ARG A 399 -6.77 9.49 22.55
CA ARG A 399 -5.47 9.16 21.95
C ARG A 399 -4.53 8.38 22.87
N ASN A 400 -4.48 8.75 24.14
CA ASN A 400 -3.54 8.20 25.11
C ASN A 400 -4.23 7.10 25.93
N PRO A 401 -3.58 5.96 26.21
CA PRO A 401 -4.16 4.93 27.08
C PRO A 401 -4.32 5.44 28.52
N ASN A 402 -5.40 5.03 29.18
CA ASN A 402 -5.85 5.47 30.51
C ASN A 402 -6.08 6.99 30.65
N ASP A 403 -6.33 7.70 29.55
CA ASP A 403 -6.61 9.15 29.54
C ASP A 403 -7.72 9.42 28.53
N ASN A 404 -8.86 9.93 28.99
CA ASN A 404 -10.03 10.21 28.17
C ASN A 404 -10.19 11.69 27.80
N THR A 405 -9.12 12.48 27.92
CA THR A 405 -9.19 13.96 27.81
C THR A 405 -8.59 14.52 26.52
N LYS A 406 -7.96 13.69 25.69
CA LYS A 406 -7.22 14.12 24.49
C LYS A 406 -7.95 13.71 23.19
N PRO A 407 -8.61 14.65 22.50
CA PRO A 407 -9.20 14.39 21.19
C PRO A 407 -8.10 14.15 20.14
N HIS A 408 -8.45 13.44 19.06
CA HIS A 408 -7.58 13.16 17.92
C HIS A 408 -8.44 12.68 16.73
N HIS A 409 -8.14 13.10 15.51
CA HIS A 409 -9.06 12.96 14.37
C HIS A 409 -9.27 11.56 13.78
N TYR A 410 -8.73 10.49 14.36
CA TYR A 410 -8.84 9.17 13.74
C TYR A 410 -9.92 8.34 14.42
N ASP A 411 -10.84 7.81 13.62
CA ASP A 411 -11.73 6.73 14.02
C ASP A 411 -11.01 5.38 13.95
N MET A 412 -9.91 5.26 14.71
CA MET A 412 -9.31 3.95 14.96
C MET A 412 -10.10 3.15 15.99
N ASN A 413 -11.25 3.65 16.47
CA ASN A 413 -12.15 2.86 17.30
C ASN A 413 -12.63 1.63 16.53
N LEU A 414 -13.03 1.79 15.26
CA LEU A 414 -13.48 0.66 14.45
C LEU A 414 -12.45 -0.48 14.45
N VAL A 415 -11.20 -0.16 14.18
CA VAL A 415 -10.09 -1.12 14.13
C VAL A 415 -9.76 -1.65 15.54
N PHE A 416 -9.93 -0.86 16.61
CA PHE A 416 -9.79 -1.29 18.00
C PHE A 416 -10.79 -2.38 18.38
N PHE A 417 -12.08 -2.10 18.14
CA PHE A 417 -13.14 -3.02 18.50
C PHE A 417 -13.13 -4.25 17.59
N ASP A 418 -12.77 -4.09 16.31
CA ASP A 418 -12.54 -5.20 15.40
C ASP A 418 -11.53 -6.22 15.95
N GLN A 419 -10.38 -5.71 16.44
CA GLN A 419 -9.34 -6.48 17.11
C GLN A 419 -9.86 -7.12 18.40
N MET A 420 -10.61 -6.40 19.22
CA MET A 420 -11.15 -6.93 20.48
C MET A 420 -12.20 -8.03 20.26
N PHE A 421 -13.03 -7.95 19.21
CA PHE A 421 -13.94 -9.04 18.86
C PHE A 421 -13.18 -10.32 18.50
N SER A 422 -12.09 -10.18 17.75
CA SER A 422 -11.18 -11.29 17.46
C SER A 422 -10.54 -11.84 18.74
N HIS A 423 -10.10 -10.96 19.66
CA HIS A 423 -9.50 -11.37 20.94
C HIS A 423 -10.40 -12.32 21.74
N PHE A 424 -11.70 -12.07 21.79
CA PHE A 424 -12.62 -12.98 22.48
C PHE A 424 -12.72 -14.34 21.79
N ASN A 425 -12.66 -14.41 20.46
CA ASN A 425 -12.60 -15.68 19.73
C ASN A 425 -11.27 -16.41 19.97
N TYR A 426 -10.15 -15.70 20.12
CA TYR A 426 -8.84 -16.27 20.40
C TYR A 426 -8.66 -16.79 21.83
N THR A 427 -9.33 -16.17 22.82
CA THR A 427 -9.12 -16.49 24.24
C THR A 427 -10.28 -17.26 24.88
N GLY A 428 -11.51 -17.04 24.41
CA GLY A 428 -12.71 -17.52 25.08
C GLY A 428 -12.92 -16.93 26.49
N ASP A 429 -12.31 -15.77 26.79
CA ASP A 429 -12.37 -15.09 28.09
C ASP A 429 -13.71 -14.37 28.29
N VAL A 430 -14.70 -15.11 28.80
CA VAL A 430 -16.06 -14.60 29.08
C VAL A 430 -16.07 -13.58 30.23
N GLU A 431 -15.11 -13.64 31.17
CA GLU A 431 -15.05 -12.69 32.27
C GLU A 431 -14.60 -11.31 31.76
N PHE A 432 -13.55 -11.29 30.94
CA PHE A 432 -13.11 -10.05 30.30
C PHE A 432 -14.15 -9.51 29.32
N LEU A 433 -14.87 -10.39 28.60
CA LEU A 433 -16.00 -9.99 27.77
C LEU A 433 -17.07 -9.24 28.57
N LYS A 434 -17.50 -9.77 29.72
CA LYS A 434 -18.47 -9.08 30.60
C LYS A 434 -17.95 -7.73 31.08
N LYS A 435 -16.67 -7.65 31.40
CA LYS A 435 -16.01 -6.39 31.81
C LYS A 435 -16.03 -5.35 30.68
N MET A 436 -15.77 -5.76 29.45
CA MET A 436 -15.67 -4.87 28.28
C MET A 436 -17.02 -4.57 27.62
N TRP A 437 -18.08 -5.33 27.93
CA TRP A 437 -19.40 -5.18 27.32
C TRP A 437 -19.92 -3.73 27.31
N PRO A 438 -19.91 -2.97 28.43
CA PRO A 438 -20.39 -1.59 28.41
C PRO A 438 -19.59 -0.66 27.48
N THR A 439 -18.29 -0.93 27.33
CA THR A 439 -17.39 -0.18 26.44
C THR A 439 -17.76 -0.42 24.97
N MET A 440 -18.05 -1.67 24.61
CA MET A 440 -18.48 -2.02 23.25
C MET A 440 -19.85 -1.41 22.92
N VAL A 441 -20.82 -1.48 23.84
CA VAL A 441 -22.14 -0.86 23.64
C VAL A 441 -22.02 0.64 23.33
N ARG A 442 -21.23 1.38 24.13
CA ARG A 442 -21.01 2.81 23.90
C ARG A 442 -20.36 3.11 22.56
N HIS A 443 -19.44 2.26 22.09
CA HIS A 443 -18.85 2.41 20.76
C HIS A 443 -19.88 2.20 19.65
N MET A 444 -20.69 1.14 19.71
CA MET A 444 -21.74 0.90 18.72
C MET A 444 -22.73 2.06 18.64
N ASP A 445 -23.10 2.62 19.79
CA ASP A 445 -23.97 3.80 19.83
C ASP A 445 -23.25 5.03 19.25
N TRP A 446 -21.95 5.21 19.51
CA TRP A 446 -21.16 6.33 19.00
C TRP A 446 -20.99 6.29 17.47
N GLU A 447 -20.68 5.12 16.92
CA GLU A 447 -20.64 4.88 15.47
C GLU A 447 -21.96 5.28 14.82
N LYS A 448 -23.07 4.78 15.37
CA LYS A 448 -24.40 5.03 14.83
C LYS A 448 -24.79 6.50 14.89
N ARG A 449 -24.43 7.21 15.97
CA ARG A 449 -24.73 8.65 16.13
C ARG A 449 -23.93 9.52 15.16
N ASN A 450 -22.67 9.17 14.90
CA ASN A 450 -21.76 10.03 14.14
C ASN A 450 -21.75 9.71 12.63
N PHE A 451 -21.70 8.44 12.25
CA PHE A 451 -21.31 8.04 10.90
C PHE A 451 -22.41 7.30 10.12
N LYS A 452 -23.51 6.88 10.74
CA LYS A 452 -24.62 6.25 10.02
C LYS A 452 -25.29 7.24 9.02
N ARG A 453 -25.58 6.77 7.81
CA ARG A 453 -26.13 7.48 6.64
C ARG A 453 -27.20 6.63 5.94
N GLY A 454 -28.42 6.67 6.46
CA GLY A 454 -29.42 5.64 6.14
C GLY A 454 -29.00 4.34 6.83
N ASP A 455 -28.82 3.24 6.10
CA ASP A 455 -28.36 1.95 6.64
C ASP A 455 -26.88 1.64 6.37
N LEU A 456 -26.13 2.61 5.86
CA LEU A 456 -24.70 2.50 5.59
C LEU A 456 -23.93 3.55 6.39
N TYR A 457 -22.61 3.49 6.39
CA TYR A 457 -21.76 4.35 7.20
C TYR A 457 -20.82 5.20 6.35
N ASP A 458 -20.56 6.41 6.81
CA ASP A 458 -19.48 7.28 6.33
C ASP A 458 -18.13 6.79 6.87
N ALA A 459 -17.02 7.38 6.42
CA ALA A 459 -15.69 7.07 6.93
C ALA A 459 -14.98 8.33 7.43
N TYR A 460 -14.44 8.26 8.64
CA TYR A 460 -13.73 9.37 9.30
C TYR A 460 -12.35 8.91 9.77
N ALA A 461 -11.36 8.89 8.87
CA ALA A 461 -9.99 8.49 9.20
C ALA A 461 -9.87 7.10 9.88
N ALA A 462 -10.45 6.07 9.26
CA ALA A 462 -10.61 4.72 9.83
C ALA A 462 -9.70 3.63 9.21
N ILE A 463 -8.84 3.98 8.23
CA ILE A 463 -7.92 3.06 7.54
C ILE A 463 -6.58 3.73 7.21
N TRP A 464 -5.57 2.97 6.77
CA TRP A 464 -4.27 3.51 6.34
C TRP A 464 -4.39 4.62 5.28
N ALA A 465 -5.17 4.36 4.23
CA ALA A 465 -5.33 5.30 3.12
C ALA A 465 -6.01 6.63 3.49
N SER A 466 -6.35 6.83 4.76
CA SER A 466 -7.31 7.85 5.15
C SER A 466 -6.77 9.28 5.22
N ASP A 467 -5.44 9.50 5.21
CA ASP A 467 -4.85 10.85 5.28
C ASP A 467 -5.29 11.76 4.12
N ALA A 468 -5.70 11.18 2.99
CA ALA A 468 -6.23 11.93 1.84
C ALA A 468 -7.67 11.54 1.43
N LEU A 469 -8.31 10.58 2.11
CA LEU A 469 -9.69 10.20 1.81
C LEU A 469 -10.70 11.16 2.43
N GLN A 470 -11.74 11.45 1.66
CA GLN A 470 -12.84 12.31 2.06
C GLN A 470 -14.10 11.88 1.32
N TYR A 471 -15.17 11.59 2.06
CA TYR A 471 -16.41 11.06 1.49
C TYR A 471 -17.58 12.04 1.61
N SER A 472 -17.38 13.18 2.31
CA SER A 472 -18.36 14.26 2.42
C SER A 472 -19.76 13.79 2.83
N GLY A 473 -19.84 12.84 3.76
CA GLY A 473 -21.08 12.25 4.23
C GLY A 473 -21.58 11.06 3.42
N GLY A 474 -20.78 10.53 2.49
CA GLY A 474 -21.11 9.41 1.60
C GLY A 474 -21.37 8.09 2.33
N LYS A 475 -21.88 7.12 1.57
CA LYS A 475 -22.12 5.74 2.05
C LYS A 475 -20.96 4.86 1.60
N VAL A 476 -20.06 4.52 2.51
CA VAL A 476 -18.73 3.98 2.25
C VAL A 476 -18.68 2.47 2.50
N THR A 477 -18.07 1.72 1.58
CA THR A 477 -18.03 0.25 1.63
C THR A 477 -17.27 -0.28 2.84
N HIS A 478 -16.04 0.19 3.08
CA HIS A 478 -15.16 -0.41 4.09
C HIS A 478 -15.63 -0.17 5.54
N THR A 479 -16.09 1.04 5.89
CA THR A 479 -16.64 1.30 7.24
C THR A 479 -18.00 0.65 7.46
N SER A 480 -18.81 0.52 6.41
CA SER A 480 -20.04 -0.29 6.48
C SER A 480 -19.71 -1.78 6.72
N ALA A 481 -18.64 -2.29 6.12
CA ALA A 481 -18.18 -3.67 6.37
C ALA A 481 -17.71 -3.87 7.83
N TYR A 482 -16.94 -2.94 8.38
CA TYR A 482 -16.59 -2.95 9.81
C TYR A 482 -17.83 -2.93 10.71
N ASN A 483 -18.77 -2.02 10.45
CA ASN A 483 -19.99 -1.90 11.25
C ASN A 483 -20.91 -3.15 11.11
N TYR A 484 -20.97 -3.78 9.94
CA TYR A 484 -21.64 -5.08 9.77
C TYR A 484 -21.00 -6.14 10.66
N ARG A 485 -19.67 -6.31 10.57
CA ARG A 485 -18.93 -7.29 11.36
C ARG A 485 -19.13 -7.03 12.86
N ALA A 486 -18.99 -5.78 13.29
CA ALA A 486 -19.17 -5.38 14.69
C ALA A 486 -20.56 -5.74 15.22
N ASN A 487 -21.63 -5.45 14.46
CA ASN A 487 -22.99 -5.84 14.87
C ASN A 487 -23.19 -7.35 14.89
N ARG A 488 -22.62 -8.10 13.94
CA ARG A 488 -22.66 -9.56 13.93
C ARG A 488 -21.97 -10.15 15.16
N GLU A 489 -20.77 -9.67 15.49
CA GLU A 489 -20.03 -10.13 16.66
C GLU A 489 -20.73 -9.70 17.96
N MET A 490 -21.26 -8.47 18.05
CA MET A 490 -22.05 -8.03 19.20
C MET A 490 -23.29 -8.90 19.43
N ALA A 491 -24.00 -9.31 18.36
CA ALA A 491 -25.13 -10.23 18.47
C ALA A 491 -24.70 -11.60 19.04
N LYS A 492 -23.57 -12.14 18.56
CA LYS A 492 -22.98 -13.39 19.06
C LYS A 492 -22.60 -13.27 20.54
N LEU A 493 -21.86 -12.22 20.89
CA LEU A 493 -21.35 -11.98 22.24
C LEU A 493 -22.50 -11.74 23.23
N ALA A 494 -23.54 -10.99 22.84
CA ALA A 494 -24.74 -10.76 23.65
C ALA A 494 -25.37 -12.09 24.10
N LYS A 495 -25.55 -13.04 23.16
CA LYS A 495 -26.10 -14.38 23.47
C LYS A 495 -25.26 -15.13 24.50
N ILE A 496 -23.93 -15.01 24.41
CA ILE A 496 -22.99 -15.71 25.31
C ILE A 496 -23.10 -15.21 26.75
N ILE A 497 -23.30 -13.91 26.94
CA ILE A 497 -23.36 -13.30 28.29
C ILE A 497 -24.78 -13.08 28.82
N GLY A 498 -25.81 -13.37 28.02
CA GLY A 498 -27.23 -13.24 28.41
C GLY A 498 -27.84 -11.85 28.15
N GLU A 499 -27.22 -11.04 27.30
CA GLU A 499 -27.71 -9.72 26.89
C GLU A 499 -28.62 -9.82 25.64
N ASN A 500 -29.40 -8.77 25.36
CA ASN A 500 -30.31 -8.77 24.21
C ASN A 500 -29.54 -8.64 22.88
N SER A 501 -29.56 -9.70 22.07
CA SER A 501 -28.90 -9.75 20.75
C SER A 501 -29.70 -9.10 19.61
N GLN A 502 -31.03 -8.96 19.75
CA GLN A 502 -31.93 -8.56 18.68
C GLN A 502 -31.59 -7.20 18.01
N PRO A 503 -31.17 -6.15 18.74
CA PRO A 503 -30.82 -4.87 18.11
C PRO A 503 -29.65 -4.99 17.14
N TYR A 504 -28.64 -5.78 17.51
CA TYR A 504 -27.43 -5.98 16.71
C TYR A 504 -27.69 -6.88 15.50
N GLU A 505 -28.52 -7.91 15.64
CA GLU A 505 -28.93 -8.77 14.52
C GLU A 505 -29.66 -7.96 13.43
N LYS A 506 -30.63 -7.14 13.83
CA LYS A 506 -31.40 -6.29 12.91
C LYS A 506 -30.52 -5.25 12.22
N GLU A 507 -29.58 -4.65 12.96
CA GLU A 507 -28.64 -3.67 12.40
C GLU A 507 -27.70 -4.34 11.40
N ALA A 508 -27.12 -5.51 11.72
CA ALA A 508 -26.28 -6.27 10.79
C ALA A 508 -27.05 -6.66 9.51
N GLU A 509 -28.28 -7.13 9.64
CA GLU A 509 -29.13 -7.45 8.48
C GLU A 509 -29.42 -6.21 7.62
N SER A 510 -29.74 -5.07 8.25
CA SER A 510 -30.00 -3.82 7.53
C SER A 510 -28.78 -3.35 6.74
N ILE A 511 -27.60 -3.37 7.37
CA ILE A 511 -26.34 -3.00 6.72
C ILE A 511 -26.06 -3.93 5.54
N LEU A 512 -26.16 -5.25 5.73
CA LEU A 512 -25.92 -6.23 4.67
C LEU A 512 -26.83 -6.00 3.46
N ASN A 513 -28.13 -5.84 3.71
CA ASN A 513 -29.11 -5.58 2.66
C ASN A 513 -28.80 -4.26 1.94
N ALA A 514 -28.46 -3.20 2.67
CA ALA A 514 -28.11 -1.91 2.08
C ALA A 514 -26.82 -1.99 1.25
N MET A 515 -25.81 -2.71 1.72
CA MET A 515 -24.56 -2.93 0.98
C MET A 515 -24.85 -3.65 -0.34
N LYS A 516 -25.59 -4.77 -0.30
CA LYS A 516 -25.96 -5.54 -1.51
C LYS A 516 -26.84 -4.75 -2.48
N ASN A 517 -27.72 -3.88 -1.99
CA ASN A 517 -28.65 -3.13 -2.85
C ASN A 517 -28.06 -1.83 -3.42
N GLN A 518 -27.13 -1.20 -2.71
CA GLN A 518 -26.64 0.14 -3.08
C GLN A 518 -25.18 0.17 -3.56
N LEU A 519 -24.37 -0.81 -3.16
CA LEU A 519 -22.92 -0.80 -3.41
C LEU A 519 -22.42 -2.01 -4.22
N TRP A 520 -23.11 -3.16 -4.20
CA TRP A 520 -22.76 -4.31 -5.04
C TRP A 520 -23.16 -4.09 -6.50
N ILE A 521 -22.18 -4.14 -7.41
CA ILE A 521 -22.41 -3.95 -8.83
C ILE A 521 -22.56 -5.32 -9.50
N LYS A 522 -23.79 -5.85 -9.50
CA LYS A 522 -24.09 -7.24 -9.91
C LYS A 522 -23.42 -7.68 -11.23
N ASN A 523 -23.55 -6.89 -12.30
CA ASN A 523 -22.98 -7.23 -13.61
C ASN A 523 -21.44 -7.13 -13.67
N LYS A 524 -20.80 -6.46 -12.70
CA LYS A 524 -19.34 -6.36 -12.58
C LYS A 524 -18.75 -7.30 -11.51
N GLY A 525 -19.57 -7.75 -10.57
CA GLY A 525 -19.20 -8.76 -9.57
C GLY A 525 -18.31 -8.24 -8.44
N TYR A 526 -18.39 -6.94 -8.09
CA TYR A 526 -17.62 -6.36 -6.99
C TYR A 526 -18.36 -5.18 -6.36
N PHE A 527 -17.93 -4.77 -5.16
CA PHE A 527 -18.45 -3.59 -4.48
C PHE A 527 -17.83 -2.28 -5.02
N ALA A 528 -18.64 -1.23 -5.14
CA ALA A 528 -18.15 0.13 -5.36
C ALA A 528 -17.33 0.66 -4.17
N GLU A 529 -16.61 1.77 -4.33
CA GLU A 529 -15.94 2.43 -3.19
C GLU A 529 -16.98 3.03 -2.22
N TYR A 530 -17.84 3.88 -2.77
CA TYR A 530 -18.87 4.58 -2.02
C TYR A 530 -19.97 5.10 -2.96
N LYS A 531 -21.09 5.50 -2.36
CA LYS A 531 -22.13 6.30 -3.03
C LYS A 531 -22.20 7.69 -2.41
N ASP A 532 -22.14 8.71 -3.25
CA ASP A 532 -22.27 10.11 -2.82
C ASP A 532 -23.61 10.37 -2.11
N SER A 533 -23.58 11.23 -1.09
CA SER A 533 -24.79 11.74 -0.42
C SER A 533 -25.22 13.11 -0.95
N LEU A 534 -24.37 13.80 -1.71
CA LEU A 534 -24.59 15.12 -2.28
C LEU A 534 -24.68 15.07 -3.82
N GLY A 535 -25.12 16.17 -4.41
CA GLY A 535 -25.19 16.34 -5.87
C GLY A 535 -26.00 15.25 -6.55
N ASN A 536 -25.40 14.62 -7.57
CA ASN A 536 -26.05 13.58 -8.38
C ASN A 536 -26.05 12.18 -7.72
N GLN A 537 -25.53 12.03 -6.49
CA GLN A 537 -25.47 10.77 -5.75
C GLN A 537 -24.84 9.60 -6.54
N ILE A 538 -23.71 9.90 -7.20
CA ILE A 538 -23.03 8.98 -8.10
C ILE A 538 -22.42 7.82 -7.30
N LEU A 539 -22.38 6.64 -7.93
CA LEU A 539 -21.68 5.48 -7.41
C LEU A 539 -20.24 5.47 -7.93
N HIS A 540 -19.25 5.50 -7.05
CA HIS A 540 -17.84 5.42 -7.42
C HIS A 540 -17.42 3.96 -7.64
N ASP A 541 -17.54 3.48 -8.87
CA ASP A 541 -17.37 2.07 -9.24
C ASP A 541 -15.92 1.58 -9.40
N LYS A 542 -14.96 2.37 -8.90
CA LYS A 542 -13.51 2.09 -8.94
C LYS A 542 -12.95 1.98 -7.52
N PRO A 543 -13.31 0.94 -6.74
CA PRO A 543 -12.82 0.79 -5.37
C PRO A 543 -11.30 0.78 -5.25
N GLY A 544 -10.79 1.25 -4.11
CA GLY A 544 -9.43 0.90 -3.69
C GLY A 544 -9.37 -0.55 -3.24
N ILE A 545 -8.16 -1.14 -3.20
CA ILE A 545 -8.00 -2.54 -2.77
C ILE A 545 -8.53 -2.78 -1.34
N TRP A 546 -8.56 -1.73 -0.52
CA TRP A 546 -9.16 -1.76 0.82
C TRP A 546 -10.65 -2.05 0.84
N SER A 547 -11.43 -1.54 -0.10
CA SER A 547 -12.85 -1.86 -0.16
C SER A 547 -13.07 -3.33 -0.52
N ILE A 548 -12.18 -3.91 -1.33
CA ILE A 548 -12.22 -5.32 -1.70
C ILE A 548 -11.89 -6.21 -0.50
N TYR A 549 -10.76 -5.98 0.18
CA TYR A 549 -10.35 -6.87 1.26
C TYR A 549 -11.19 -6.69 2.54
N HIS A 550 -11.71 -5.50 2.87
CA HIS A 550 -12.52 -5.32 4.09
C HIS A 550 -13.87 -6.02 3.99
N VAL A 551 -14.48 -6.06 2.81
CA VAL A 551 -15.73 -6.82 2.60
C VAL A 551 -15.51 -8.33 2.77
N SER A 552 -14.36 -8.81 2.27
CA SER A 552 -13.95 -10.21 2.40
C SER A 552 -13.69 -10.57 3.87
N ASP A 553 -12.92 -9.74 4.58
CA ASP A 553 -12.55 -9.95 5.99
C ASP A 553 -13.73 -9.71 6.98
N ALA A 554 -14.77 -9.00 6.54
CA ALA A 554 -16.04 -8.91 7.24
C ALA A 554 -16.94 -10.16 7.06
N TYR A 555 -16.56 -11.09 6.19
CA TYR A 555 -17.32 -12.30 5.83
C TYR A 555 -18.76 -11.97 5.37
N ILE A 556 -18.90 -10.97 4.49
CA ILE A 556 -20.17 -10.53 3.88
C ILE A 556 -20.52 -11.34 2.63
N LEU A 557 -19.52 -11.94 2.00
CA LEU A 557 -19.61 -12.58 0.69
C LEU A 557 -19.81 -14.09 0.84
N ASN A 558 -20.62 -14.68 -0.05
CA ASN A 558 -20.52 -16.12 -0.30
C ASN A 558 -19.31 -16.44 -1.20
N GLU A 559 -19.01 -17.72 -1.40
CA GLU A 559 -17.79 -18.15 -2.10
C GLU A 559 -17.71 -17.62 -3.54
N PHE A 560 -18.83 -17.57 -4.26
CA PHE A 560 -18.86 -17.08 -5.64
C PHE A 560 -18.67 -15.57 -5.69
N GLU A 561 -19.34 -14.84 -4.82
CA GLU A 561 -19.22 -13.38 -4.76
C GLU A 561 -17.81 -12.96 -4.32
N ASP A 562 -17.18 -13.70 -3.42
CA ASP A 562 -15.80 -13.43 -2.97
C ASP A 562 -14.78 -13.64 -4.10
N TYR A 563 -14.95 -14.74 -4.85
CA TYR A 563 -14.17 -14.96 -6.05
C TYR A 563 -14.34 -13.81 -7.06
N GLN A 564 -15.57 -13.36 -7.31
CA GLN A 564 -15.84 -12.26 -8.24
C GLN A 564 -15.30 -10.92 -7.71
N ASN A 565 -15.44 -10.65 -6.42
CA ASN A 565 -15.00 -9.41 -5.79
C ASN A 565 -13.48 -9.23 -5.95
N THR A 566 -12.71 -10.29 -5.69
CA THR A 566 -11.26 -10.28 -5.86
C THR A 566 -10.82 -10.19 -7.33
N GLN A 567 -11.69 -10.52 -8.29
CA GLN A 567 -11.40 -10.33 -9.72
C GLN A 567 -11.30 -8.85 -10.12
N TYR A 568 -11.83 -7.92 -9.33
CA TYR A 568 -11.58 -6.49 -9.55
C TYR A 568 -10.06 -6.19 -9.60
N ILE A 569 -9.30 -6.73 -8.65
CA ILE A 569 -7.85 -6.49 -8.53
C ILE A 569 -7.15 -6.96 -9.82
N ASN A 570 -7.39 -8.21 -10.23
CA ASN A 570 -6.80 -8.76 -11.45
C ASN A 570 -7.19 -8.02 -12.74
N ASN A 571 -8.40 -7.46 -12.79
CA ASN A 571 -8.93 -6.85 -14.00
C ASN A 571 -8.58 -5.36 -14.16
N TYR A 572 -8.35 -4.66 -13.04
CA TYR A 572 -8.32 -3.20 -13.01
C TYR A 572 -7.18 -2.57 -12.20
N ILE A 573 -6.51 -3.32 -11.33
CA ILE A 573 -5.32 -2.82 -10.60
C ILE A 573 -4.06 -3.32 -11.33
N PRO A 574 -3.21 -2.41 -11.83
CA PRO A 574 -1.97 -2.80 -12.47
C PRO A 574 -1.03 -3.56 -11.52
N LYS A 575 -0.33 -4.57 -12.06
CA LYS A 575 0.66 -5.36 -11.32
C LYS A 575 2.04 -4.74 -11.51
N ILE A 576 2.66 -4.27 -10.44
CA ILE A 576 4.02 -3.74 -10.46
C ILE A 576 4.99 -4.92 -10.31
N PRO A 577 5.78 -5.27 -11.33
CA PRO A 577 6.63 -6.46 -11.27
C PRO A 577 7.81 -6.24 -10.31
N ILE A 578 8.06 -7.21 -9.44
CA ILE A 578 9.21 -7.22 -8.55
C ILE A 578 10.34 -7.95 -9.26
N LYS A 579 11.35 -7.20 -9.73
CA LYS A 579 12.48 -7.74 -10.48
C LYS A 579 13.80 -7.41 -9.83
N VAL A 580 14.69 -8.38 -9.82
CA VAL A 580 16.04 -8.29 -9.28
C VAL A 580 17.02 -8.90 -10.27
N LYS A 581 18.11 -8.20 -10.54
CA LYS A 581 19.14 -8.61 -11.47
C LYS A 581 19.77 -9.93 -11.03
N GLY A 582 19.84 -10.89 -11.95
CA GLY A 582 20.48 -12.20 -11.72
C GLY A 582 19.59 -13.26 -11.05
N GLU A 583 18.38 -12.89 -10.60
CA GLU A 583 17.39 -13.85 -10.11
C GLU A 583 16.54 -14.40 -11.28
N VAL A 584 16.07 -15.65 -11.13
CA VAL A 584 15.09 -16.23 -12.06
C VAL A 584 13.78 -15.43 -11.97
N ASP A 585 13.08 -15.25 -13.09
CA ASP A 585 11.76 -14.60 -13.10
C ASP A 585 10.74 -15.46 -12.33
N LYS A 586 10.54 -15.11 -11.05
CA LYS A 586 9.57 -15.73 -10.14
C LYS A 586 8.15 -15.18 -10.34
N LYS A 587 7.94 -14.24 -11.27
CA LYS A 587 6.67 -13.55 -11.53
C LYS A 587 6.09 -12.83 -10.31
N TYR A 588 6.94 -12.46 -9.36
CA TYR A 588 6.55 -11.67 -8.20
C TYR A 588 6.06 -10.29 -8.63
N TYR A 589 5.04 -9.80 -7.93
CA TYR A 589 4.49 -8.46 -8.15
C TYR A 589 3.97 -7.88 -6.83
N THR A 590 3.85 -6.56 -6.82
CA THR A 590 3.15 -5.79 -5.78
C THR A 590 2.07 -4.92 -6.44
N LEU A 591 1.23 -4.31 -5.61
CA LEU A 591 0.10 -3.49 -6.01
C LEU A 591 0.18 -2.12 -5.32
N SER A 592 -0.18 -1.07 -6.05
CA SER A 592 -0.60 0.19 -5.43
C SER A 592 -2.00 0.03 -4.84
N THR A 593 -2.30 0.79 -3.80
CA THR A 593 -3.62 0.73 -3.15
C THR A 593 -4.76 1.22 -4.05
N THR A 594 -4.47 2.12 -4.98
CA THR A 594 -5.32 2.53 -6.10
C THR A 594 -4.47 2.89 -7.33
N ASN A 595 -5.12 2.98 -8.50
CA ASN A 595 -4.59 3.67 -9.68
C ASN A 595 -5.33 5.00 -9.93
N TRP A 596 -5.86 5.62 -8.88
CA TRP A 596 -6.53 6.91 -8.96
C TRP A 596 -5.52 8.03 -9.21
N GLN A 597 -5.91 9.04 -9.96
CA GLN A 597 -5.07 10.18 -10.30
C GLN A 597 -5.79 11.51 -10.08
N PRO A 598 -5.11 12.61 -9.73
CA PRO A 598 -3.67 12.73 -9.48
C PRO A 598 -3.20 11.88 -8.29
N TYR A 599 -1.89 11.61 -8.20
CA TYR A 599 -1.34 10.90 -7.05
C TYR A 599 -1.53 11.73 -5.77
N ASP A 600 -2.00 11.12 -4.68
CA ASP A 600 -1.98 11.72 -3.34
C ASP A 600 -1.48 10.69 -2.31
N TRP A 601 -0.83 11.19 -1.26
CA TRP A 601 -0.30 10.38 -0.17
C TRP A 601 -1.40 9.51 0.44
N SER A 602 -1.05 8.30 0.90
CA SER A 602 -1.94 7.27 1.48
C SER A 602 -2.92 6.60 0.50
N ILE A 603 -3.45 7.31 -0.49
CA ILE A 603 -4.42 6.76 -1.48
C ILE A 603 -3.77 5.85 -2.52
N ASN A 604 -2.51 6.12 -2.85
CA ASN A 604 -1.83 5.53 -4.00
C ASN A 604 -0.60 4.69 -3.64
N ASN A 605 -0.35 4.51 -2.35
CA ASN A 605 0.89 3.91 -1.88
C ASN A 605 1.05 2.45 -2.30
N VAL A 606 2.30 2.03 -2.42
CA VAL A 606 2.67 0.61 -2.46
C VAL A 606 3.02 0.19 -1.03
N ALA A 607 1.99 -0.12 -0.26
CA ALA A 607 2.11 -0.43 1.18
C ALA A 607 2.09 -1.93 1.45
N LEU A 608 3.02 -2.42 2.28
CA LEU A 608 3.17 -3.85 2.57
C LEU A 608 1.90 -4.41 3.23
N ALA A 609 1.38 -3.76 4.28
CA ALA A 609 0.20 -4.21 5.01
C ALA A 609 -1.03 -4.37 4.10
N GLU A 610 -1.23 -3.46 3.16
CA GLU A 610 -2.35 -3.47 2.21
C GLU A 610 -2.24 -4.65 1.22
N ASN A 611 -1.03 -4.95 0.76
CA ASN A 611 -0.74 -6.10 -0.10
C ASN A 611 -0.91 -7.43 0.66
N LEU A 612 -0.45 -7.51 1.91
CA LEU A 612 -0.62 -8.71 2.75
C LEU A 612 -2.11 -8.95 3.07
N GLN A 613 -2.87 -7.92 3.41
CA GLN A 613 -4.31 -8.04 3.65
C GLN A 613 -5.08 -8.41 2.36
N THR A 614 -4.62 -7.92 1.21
CA THR A 614 -5.15 -8.36 -0.10
C THR A 614 -4.87 -9.84 -0.36
N ALA A 615 -3.71 -10.35 0.03
CA ALA A 615 -3.43 -11.78 -0.02
C ALA A 615 -4.35 -12.58 0.91
N LEU A 616 -4.68 -12.06 2.10
CA LEU A 616 -5.69 -12.66 2.98
C LEU A 616 -7.05 -12.80 2.30
N ALA A 617 -7.51 -11.75 1.60
CA ALA A 617 -8.75 -11.80 0.83
C ALA A 617 -8.69 -12.86 -0.28
N TYR A 618 -7.56 -13.06 -0.97
CA TYR A 618 -7.41 -14.15 -1.93
C TYR A 618 -7.52 -15.54 -1.28
N TRP A 619 -6.94 -15.75 -0.09
CA TRP A 619 -7.11 -17.02 0.65
C TRP A 619 -8.56 -17.24 1.08
N GLN A 620 -9.24 -16.20 1.55
CA GLN A 620 -10.67 -16.23 1.91
C GLN A 620 -11.53 -16.64 0.69
N ALA A 621 -11.24 -16.07 -0.48
CA ALA A 621 -11.88 -16.37 -1.76
C ALA A 621 -11.50 -17.74 -2.38
N GLY A 622 -10.65 -18.54 -1.72
CA GLY A 622 -10.19 -19.84 -2.20
C GLY A 622 -9.19 -19.77 -3.36
N ARG A 623 -8.53 -18.62 -3.55
CA ARG A 623 -7.56 -18.35 -4.61
C ARG A 623 -6.12 -18.47 -4.11
N THR A 624 -5.80 -19.65 -3.58
CA THR A 624 -4.55 -19.92 -2.85
C THR A 624 -3.27 -19.56 -3.61
N GLU A 625 -3.21 -19.83 -4.91
CA GLU A 625 -2.01 -19.52 -5.71
C GLU A 625 -1.82 -18.01 -5.90
N ASP A 626 -2.91 -17.26 -6.14
CA ASP A 626 -2.85 -15.79 -6.23
C ASP A 626 -2.46 -15.17 -4.88
N ALA A 627 -3.01 -15.71 -3.78
CA ALA A 627 -2.70 -15.29 -2.42
C ALA A 627 -1.21 -15.47 -2.10
N TYR A 628 -0.70 -16.69 -2.31
CA TYR A 628 0.70 -17.01 -2.04
C TYR A 628 1.65 -16.18 -2.91
N LEU A 629 1.35 -16.00 -4.20
CA LEU A 629 2.22 -15.24 -5.09
C LEU A 629 2.34 -13.77 -4.68
N LEU A 630 1.22 -13.13 -4.33
CA LEU A 630 1.23 -11.74 -3.85
C LEU A 630 1.95 -11.64 -2.48
N TRP A 631 1.62 -12.53 -1.55
CA TRP A 631 2.21 -12.57 -0.21
C TRP A 631 3.72 -12.80 -0.26
N LYS A 632 4.16 -13.86 -0.94
CA LYS A 632 5.57 -14.22 -1.07
C LYS A 632 6.37 -13.16 -1.82
N GLY A 633 5.80 -12.57 -2.87
CA GLY A 633 6.44 -11.51 -3.63
C GLY A 633 6.76 -10.29 -2.76
N ASN A 634 5.78 -9.81 -1.99
CA ASN A 634 5.96 -8.65 -1.11
C ASN A 634 6.88 -8.96 0.09
N LEU A 635 6.86 -10.18 0.63
CA LEU A 635 7.82 -10.57 1.67
C LEU A 635 9.24 -10.70 1.15
N ALA A 636 9.43 -11.26 -0.06
CA ALA A 636 10.74 -11.33 -0.69
C ALA A 636 11.30 -9.92 -0.93
N GLU A 637 10.45 -9.01 -1.40
CA GLU A 637 10.78 -7.61 -1.62
C GLU A 637 11.22 -6.92 -0.33
N SER A 638 10.38 -6.92 0.71
CA SER A 638 10.66 -6.26 2.00
C SER A 638 11.86 -6.88 2.74
N MET A 639 11.97 -8.22 2.77
CA MET A 639 12.93 -8.89 3.66
C MET A 639 14.30 -9.16 3.04
N TYR A 640 14.37 -9.33 1.71
CA TYR A 640 15.58 -9.74 1.00
C TYR A 640 16.08 -8.70 0.01
N TYR A 641 15.16 -8.01 -0.68
CA TYR A 641 15.53 -7.03 -1.69
C TYR A 641 15.66 -5.63 -1.08
N GLY A 642 14.91 -5.38 0.01
CA GLY A 642 14.87 -4.17 0.85
C GLY A 642 16.24 -3.68 1.31
N ILE A 643 16.33 -2.40 1.66
CA ILE A 643 17.51 -1.83 2.33
C ILE A 643 17.72 -2.55 3.67
N SER A 644 16.65 -2.84 4.43
CA SER A 644 16.77 -3.52 5.73
C SER A 644 16.52 -5.04 5.61
N PRO A 645 17.42 -5.92 6.10
CA PRO A 645 17.17 -7.36 6.11
C PRO A 645 16.06 -7.73 7.09
N GLY A 646 15.19 -8.66 6.69
CA GLY A 646 14.09 -9.15 7.53
C GLY A 646 13.10 -8.05 7.94
N ASN A 647 12.85 -7.07 7.07
CA ASN A 647 12.01 -5.93 7.38
C ASN A 647 10.51 -6.22 7.27
N PHE A 648 9.73 -5.48 8.04
CA PHE A 648 8.30 -5.22 7.81
C PHE A 648 8.10 -3.72 7.57
N GLU A 649 8.47 -3.25 6.38
CA GLU A 649 8.35 -1.83 6.04
C GLU A 649 6.92 -1.35 5.83
N GLN A 650 6.70 -0.05 6.02
CA GLN A 650 5.42 0.55 5.65
C GLN A 650 5.27 0.66 4.13
N LEU A 651 6.25 1.25 3.44
CA LEU A 651 6.22 1.45 1.99
C LEU A 651 7.37 0.73 1.31
N SER A 652 7.03 0.16 0.15
CA SER A 652 7.95 -0.55 -0.74
C SER A 652 8.85 0.40 -1.54
N HIS A 653 10.00 -0.10 -1.99
CA HIS A 653 10.83 0.54 -3.00
C HIS A 653 10.04 1.01 -4.24
N TYR A 654 8.97 0.30 -4.60
CA TYR A 654 8.16 0.57 -5.78
C TYR A 654 7.15 1.70 -5.62
N ASP A 655 7.02 2.32 -4.44
CA ASP A 655 6.20 3.52 -4.27
C ASP A 655 6.76 4.68 -5.13
N ALA A 656 5.92 5.20 -6.01
CA ALA A 656 6.33 6.12 -7.08
C ALA A 656 6.96 7.44 -6.58
N PHE A 657 6.64 7.89 -5.36
CA PHE A 657 7.10 9.17 -4.83
C PHE A 657 7.99 9.06 -3.59
N ARG A 658 7.77 8.06 -2.74
CA ARG A 658 8.47 7.98 -1.43
C ARG A 658 9.54 6.90 -1.40
N GLY A 659 9.42 5.87 -2.23
CA GLY A 659 10.27 4.68 -2.15
C GLY A 659 10.17 3.98 -0.79
N GLU A 660 11.19 3.19 -0.47
CA GLU A 660 11.25 2.38 0.75
C GLU A 660 11.25 3.26 2.01
N LEU A 661 10.31 3.00 2.94
CA LEU A 661 10.05 3.88 4.08
C LEU A 661 9.56 3.11 5.32
N TYR A 662 10.11 3.52 6.48
CA TYR A 662 9.76 3.07 7.84
C TYR A 662 9.94 1.58 8.08
N ARG A 663 11.03 1.19 8.76
CA ARG A 663 11.29 -0.23 9.07
C ARG A 663 10.56 -0.69 10.32
N ASP A 664 10.22 -1.97 10.35
CA ASP A 664 9.49 -2.63 11.45
C ASP A 664 8.28 -1.79 11.92
N PHE A 665 7.42 -1.44 10.97
CA PHE A 665 6.22 -0.63 11.22
C PHE A 665 5.08 -1.51 11.74
N ALA A 666 4.25 -1.00 12.65
CA ALA A 666 3.33 -1.86 13.39
C ALA A 666 2.23 -2.47 12.50
N ASP A 667 1.70 -1.68 11.57
CA ASP A 667 0.62 -2.08 10.67
C ASP A 667 0.97 -3.34 9.84
N PRO A 668 2.10 -3.40 9.08
CA PRO A 668 2.50 -4.61 8.37
C PRO A 668 2.87 -5.77 9.29
N ILE A 669 3.43 -5.53 10.49
CA ILE A 669 3.74 -6.60 11.47
C ILE A 669 2.45 -7.31 11.90
N GLY A 670 1.39 -6.56 12.21
CA GLY A 670 0.10 -7.14 12.61
C GLY A 670 -0.55 -7.97 11.50
N VAL A 671 -0.56 -7.46 10.27
CA VAL A 671 -1.13 -8.16 9.12
C VAL A 671 -0.26 -9.37 8.69
N ALA A 672 1.06 -9.28 8.83
CA ALA A 672 1.98 -10.39 8.59
C ALA A 672 1.70 -11.58 9.53
N ALA A 673 1.38 -11.31 10.80
CA ALA A 673 0.98 -12.36 11.74
C ALA A 673 -0.33 -13.04 11.33
N ARG A 674 -1.37 -12.26 11.01
CA ARG A 674 -2.66 -12.81 10.54
C ARG A 674 -2.51 -13.60 9.25
N THR A 675 -1.77 -13.10 8.27
CA THR A 675 -1.59 -13.81 6.99
C THR A 675 -0.80 -15.11 7.14
N LEU A 676 0.14 -15.18 8.09
CA LEU A 676 0.81 -16.45 8.42
C LEU A 676 -0.18 -17.45 9.04
N THR A 677 -0.95 -17.04 10.05
CA THR A 677 -1.80 -17.96 10.81
C THR A 677 -3.13 -18.25 10.12
N GLU A 678 -3.89 -17.21 9.74
CA GLU A 678 -5.24 -17.29 9.16
C GLU A 678 -5.21 -17.49 7.63
N GLY A 679 -4.14 -17.05 6.96
CA GLY A 679 -3.98 -17.20 5.50
C GLY A 679 -3.27 -18.51 5.13
N LEU A 680 -1.95 -18.56 5.31
CA LEU A 680 -1.11 -19.67 4.88
C LEU A 680 -1.44 -20.98 5.61
N PHE A 681 -1.50 -20.96 6.94
CA PHE A 681 -1.86 -22.14 7.74
C PHE A 681 -3.38 -22.32 7.93
N GLY A 682 -4.16 -21.26 7.71
CA GLY A 682 -5.62 -21.33 7.73
C GLY A 682 -6.22 -21.60 9.11
N VAL A 683 -5.50 -21.30 10.20
CA VAL A 683 -5.93 -21.57 11.58
C VAL A 683 -6.58 -20.33 12.17
N TYR A 684 -7.87 -20.41 12.50
CA TYR A 684 -8.61 -19.35 13.18
C TYR A 684 -9.34 -19.90 14.42
N PRO A 685 -8.90 -19.54 15.64
CA PRO A 685 -9.57 -19.97 16.86
C PRO A 685 -10.97 -19.36 17.02
N LYS A 686 -11.92 -20.18 17.49
CA LYS A 686 -13.29 -19.81 17.87
C LYS A 686 -13.59 -20.35 19.28
N LEU A 687 -12.76 -19.98 20.25
CA LEU A 687 -12.75 -20.59 21.58
C LEU A 687 -13.99 -20.31 22.42
N LEU A 688 -14.76 -19.26 22.10
CA LEU A 688 -16.09 -19.05 22.68
C LEU A 688 -17.07 -20.17 22.33
N GLU A 689 -16.85 -20.86 21.21
CA GLU A 689 -17.64 -22.00 20.73
C GLU A 689 -16.92 -23.35 21.00
N ASN A 690 -15.76 -23.33 21.68
CA ASN A 690 -14.85 -24.46 21.83
C ASN A 690 -14.42 -25.08 20.49
N LYS A 691 -14.25 -24.26 19.45
CA LYS A 691 -13.84 -24.70 18.11
C LYS A 691 -12.58 -24.01 17.61
N ILE A 692 -11.89 -24.63 16.66
CA ILE A 692 -10.86 -24.00 15.83
C ILE A 692 -11.17 -24.32 14.37
N SER A 693 -11.25 -23.29 13.54
CA SER A 693 -11.39 -23.45 12.09
C SER A 693 -10.02 -23.69 11.46
N ILE A 694 -9.92 -24.68 10.57
CA ILE A 694 -8.70 -25.03 9.84
C ILE A 694 -9.01 -25.13 8.35
N LYS A 695 -8.45 -24.20 7.56
CA LYS A 695 -8.54 -24.16 6.10
C LYS A 695 -7.18 -23.82 5.47
N PRO A 696 -6.23 -24.77 5.37
CA PRO A 696 -4.86 -24.47 4.97
C PRO A 696 -4.76 -23.89 3.56
N GLY A 697 -3.93 -22.86 3.40
CA GLY A 697 -3.72 -22.11 2.16
C GLY A 697 -2.35 -22.36 1.53
N PHE A 698 -1.84 -23.59 1.61
CA PHE A 698 -0.53 -23.94 1.03
C PHE A 698 -0.57 -23.99 -0.50
N PRO A 699 0.52 -23.57 -1.19
CA PRO A 699 0.71 -23.85 -2.61
C PRO A 699 0.55 -25.34 -2.92
N LYS A 700 -0.03 -25.66 -4.08
CA LYS A 700 -0.36 -27.04 -4.46
C LYS A 700 0.85 -28.00 -4.42
N ASP A 701 2.03 -27.47 -4.74
CA ASP A 701 3.28 -28.24 -4.86
C ASP A 701 3.98 -28.47 -3.52
N TRP A 702 3.48 -27.91 -2.41
CA TRP A 702 4.06 -28.13 -1.09
C TRP A 702 3.74 -29.52 -0.55
N ASN A 703 4.78 -30.27 -0.17
CA ASN A 703 4.63 -31.61 0.38
C ASN A 703 4.75 -31.67 1.92
N PHE A 704 5.21 -30.61 2.56
CA PHE A 704 5.18 -30.46 4.02
C PHE A 704 5.03 -29.00 4.40
N ALA A 705 4.57 -28.72 5.63
CA ALA A 705 4.64 -27.40 6.26
C ALA A 705 4.45 -27.57 7.78
N GLU A 706 5.21 -26.83 8.58
CA GLU A 706 5.17 -26.89 10.04
C GLU A 706 5.16 -25.47 10.61
N LEU A 707 4.24 -25.20 11.54
CA LEU A 707 4.21 -23.98 12.35
C LEU A 707 3.93 -24.33 13.80
N LYS A 708 4.80 -23.85 14.67
CA LYS A 708 4.67 -23.98 16.12
C LYS A 708 4.60 -22.60 16.77
N LEU A 709 3.51 -22.39 17.48
CA LEU A 709 3.22 -21.25 18.35
C LEU A 709 3.06 -21.74 19.80
N PRO A 710 3.06 -20.83 20.80
CA PRO A 710 2.78 -21.21 22.18
C PRO A 710 1.42 -21.90 22.35
N ASP A 711 0.37 -21.41 21.67
CA ASP A 711 -0.99 -21.96 21.83
C ASP A 711 -1.27 -23.22 21.02
N TRP A 712 -0.54 -23.47 19.93
CA TRP A 712 -0.78 -24.62 19.08
C TRP A 712 0.39 -24.98 18.16
N GLU A 713 0.39 -26.23 17.72
CA GLU A 713 1.35 -26.78 16.76
C GLU A 713 0.59 -27.38 15.58
N PHE A 714 1.03 -27.09 14.36
CA PHE A 714 0.45 -27.62 13.12
C PHE A 714 1.56 -28.22 12.26
N ASN A 715 1.41 -29.48 11.86
CA ASN A 715 2.30 -30.14 10.89
C ASN A 715 1.48 -30.76 9.77
N PHE A 716 1.90 -30.52 8.53
CA PHE A 716 1.34 -31.11 7.32
C PHE A 716 2.42 -31.90 6.60
N ASN A 717 2.07 -33.08 6.10
CA ASN A 717 2.89 -33.88 5.19
C ASN A 717 1.98 -34.55 4.16
N GLN A 718 2.40 -34.64 2.90
CA GLN A 718 1.66 -35.38 1.86
C GLN A 718 2.57 -36.13 0.90
N ASN A 719 1.99 -37.16 0.29
CA ASN A 719 2.52 -37.86 -0.88
C ASN A 719 1.38 -38.21 -1.84
N SER A 720 1.66 -38.98 -2.90
CA SER A 720 0.68 -39.33 -3.94
C SER A 720 -0.48 -40.21 -3.46
N LYS A 721 -0.44 -40.78 -2.26
CA LYS A 721 -1.48 -41.69 -1.74
C LYS A 721 -2.16 -41.19 -0.48
N LYS A 722 -1.51 -40.32 0.28
CA LYS A 722 -2.04 -39.81 1.55
C LYS A 722 -1.63 -38.38 1.84
N ALA A 723 -2.49 -37.66 2.55
CA ALA A 723 -2.17 -36.41 3.23
C ALA A 723 -2.38 -36.60 4.74
N GLU A 724 -1.43 -36.14 5.54
CA GLU A 724 -1.40 -36.24 7.00
C GLU A 724 -1.30 -34.84 7.60
N TYR A 725 -2.19 -34.55 8.54
CA TYR A 725 -2.18 -33.32 9.33
C TYR A 725 -2.10 -33.71 10.81
N PHE A 726 -1.22 -33.04 11.52
CA PHE A 726 -1.15 -33.10 12.98
C PHE A 726 -1.44 -31.72 13.52
N PHE A 727 -2.39 -31.64 14.44
CA PHE A 727 -2.70 -30.42 15.18
C PHE A 727 -2.66 -30.71 16.67
N LYS A 728 -1.97 -29.85 17.43
CA LYS A 728 -1.96 -29.86 18.88
C LYS A 728 -2.43 -28.52 19.40
N SER A 729 -3.44 -28.53 20.26
CA SER A 729 -3.93 -27.36 20.97
C SER A 729 -3.37 -27.34 22.40
N ASN A 730 -2.68 -26.26 22.74
CA ASN A 730 -2.17 -25.95 24.08
C ASN A 730 -3.07 -24.96 24.85
N TYR A 731 -4.20 -24.53 24.27
CA TYR A 731 -5.22 -23.77 25.02
C TYR A 731 -5.66 -24.53 26.27
N SER A 732 -6.25 -23.87 27.26
CA SER A 732 -6.71 -24.54 28.49
C SER A 732 -7.90 -25.47 28.23
N LYS A 733 -8.89 -25.03 27.44
CA LYS A 733 -10.08 -25.83 27.06
C LYS A 733 -9.78 -26.80 25.92
N SER A 734 -10.39 -27.98 25.94
CA SER A 734 -10.38 -28.89 24.79
C SER A 734 -11.29 -28.34 23.69
N VAL A 735 -10.93 -28.57 22.44
CA VAL A 735 -11.60 -27.98 21.27
C VAL A 735 -12.02 -29.04 20.27
N ALA A 736 -13.02 -28.76 19.44
CA ALA A 736 -13.24 -29.48 18.18
C ALA A 736 -12.60 -28.69 17.02
N LEU A 737 -12.15 -29.39 15.98
CA LEU A 737 -11.65 -28.74 14.76
C LEU A 737 -12.74 -28.76 13.68
N GLU A 738 -13.04 -27.60 13.11
CA GLU A 738 -13.84 -27.43 11.91
C GLU A 738 -12.89 -27.42 10.72
N ILE A 739 -12.86 -28.50 9.94
CA ILE A 739 -11.84 -28.74 8.93
C ILE A 739 -12.39 -28.50 7.52
N GLN A 740 -11.65 -27.74 6.71
CA GLN A 740 -11.80 -27.68 5.25
C GLN A 740 -10.44 -27.87 4.58
N ILE A 741 -10.19 -29.02 3.98
CA ILE A 741 -8.88 -29.34 3.38
C ILE A 741 -9.02 -29.52 1.87
N PRO A 742 -8.10 -28.96 1.05
CA PRO A 742 -8.14 -29.16 -0.39
C PRO A 742 -7.88 -30.62 -0.77
N VAL A 743 -8.60 -31.11 -1.78
CA VAL A 743 -8.54 -32.49 -2.26
C VAL A 743 -7.89 -32.51 -3.63
N ASN A 744 -6.74 -33.19 -3.71
CA ASN A 744 -5.93 -33.26 -4.93
C ASN A 744 -6.22 -34.47 -5.82
N HIS A 745 -7.18 -35.33 -5.46
CA HIS A 745 -7.45 -36.59 -6.15
C HIS A 745 -8.93 -36.77 -6.48
N THR A 746 -9.22 -37.58 -7.50
CA THR A 746 -10.60 -37.84 -7.97
C THR A 746 -11.44 -38.62 -6.96
N GLU A 747 -10.81 -39.33 -6.03
CA GLU A 747 -11.48 -40.18 -5.04
C GLU A 747 -10.74 -40.15 -3.69
N ILE A 748 -11.52 -40.05 -2.61
CA ILE A 748 -11.05 -40.19 -1.23
C ILE A 748 -11.51 -41.57 -0.72
N LYS A 749 -10.56 -42.41 -0.33
CA LYS A 749 -10.81 -43.75 0.19
C LYS A 749 -11.32 -43.72 1.63
N SER A 750 -10.76 -42.86 2.47
CA SER A 750 -11.16 -42.66 3.86
C SER A 750 -10.54 -41.42 4.46
N VAL A 751 -11.26 -40.76 5.35
CA VAL A 751 -10.74 -39.78 6.30
C VAL A 751 -10.70 -40.44 7.68
N GLN A 752 -9.57 -40.32 8.39
CA GLN A 752 -9.38 -40.86 9.72
C GLN A 752 -8.91 -39.77 10.69
N ILE A 753 -9.40 -39.84 11.93
CA ILE A 753 -8.98 -39.00 13.04
C ILE A 753 -8.51 -39.92 14.17
N ASN A 754 -7.24 -39.78 14.59
CA ASN A 754 -6.63 -40.60 15.63
C ASN A 754 -6.80 -42.11 15.37
N GLY A 755 -6.68 -42.52 14.10
CA GLY A 755 -6.80 -43.92 13.65
C GLY A 755 -8.24 -44.43 13.49
N LYS A 756 -9.26 -43.61 13.74
CA LYS A 756 -10.67 -43.97 13.56
C LYS A 756 -11.24 -43.31 12.31
N LYS A 757 -11.94 -44.07 11.48
CA LYS A 757 -12.66 -43.52 10.32
C LYS A 757 -13.77 -42.56 10.78
N VAL A 758 -13.95 -41.49 10.02
CA VAL A 758 -15.03 -40.52 10.24
C VAL A 758 -15.77 -40.23 8.95
N ASP A 759 -17.00 -39.76 9.09
CA ASP A 759 -17.79 -39.27 7.97
C ASP A 759 -17.28 -37.90 7.52
N TRP A 760 -17.40 -37.64 6.23
CA TRP A 760 -16.93 -36.42 5.58
C TRP A 760 -17.80 -36.14 4.35
N THR A 761 -17.78 -34.88 3.91
CA THR A 761 -18.44 -34.47 2.66
C THR A 761 -17.51 -33.60 1.83
N ILE A 762 -17.81 -33.41 0.55
CA ILE A 762 -17.17 -32.37 -0.27
C ILE A 762 -17.98 -31.10 -0.15
N ASN A 763 -17.33 -29.96 0.11
CA ASN A 763 -18.00 -28.67 0.13
C ASN A 763 -18.62 -28.40 -1.27
N PRO A 764 -19.96 -28.24 -1.37
CA PRO A 764 -20.66 -28.14 -2.66
C PRO A 764 -20.29 -26.89 -3.47
N ASN A 765 -19.80 -25.85 -2.81
CA ASN A 765 -19.41 -24.57 -3.42
C ASN A 765 -17.89 -24.42 -3.54
N SER A 766 -17.13 -25.51 -3.50
CA SER A 766 -15.68 -25.47 -3.67
C SER A 766 -15.32 -24.91 -5.06
N ILE A 767 -14.57 -23.81 -5.12
CA ILE A 767 -14.15 -23.15 -6.37
C ILE A 767 -12.71 -23.54 -6.71
N SER A 768 -12.42 -23.75 -7.99
CA SER A 768 -11.14 -24.19 -8.59
C SER A 768 -10.69 -25.61 -8.23
N GLN A 769 -10.97 -26.08 -7.01
CA GLN A 769 -10.65 -27.44 -6.55
C GLN A 769 -11.62 -27.88 -5.45
N PRO A 770 -11.89 -29.19 -5.27
CA PRO A 770 -12.75 -29.69 -4.21
C PRO A 770 -12.12 -29.55 -2.81
N PHE A 771 -12.92 -29.24 -1.80
CA PHE A 771 -12.53 -29.27 -0.39
C PHE A 771 -13.30 -30.34 0.36
N VAL A 772 -12.60 -31.19 1.12
CA VAL A 772 -13.23 -32.11 2.07
C VAL A 772 -13.53 -31.36 3.36
N GLN A 773 -14.73 -31.55 3.89
CA GLN A 773 -15.21 -30.91 5.12
C GLN A 773 -15.70 -31.95 6.13
N PHE A 774 -15.31 -31.76 7.39
CA PHE A 774 -15.73 -32.57 8.54
C PHE A 774 -15.39 -31.86 9.86
N GLU A 775 -15.97 -32.33 10.97
CA GLU A 775 -15.67 -31.86 12.33
C GLU A 775 -15.02 -32.99 13.15
N THR A 776 -14.02 -32.67 13.97
CA THR A 776 -13.40 -33.64 14.87
C THR A 776 -14.21 -33.78 16.17
N PRO A 777 -14.12 -34.92 16.88
CA PRO A 777 -14.47 -34.95 18.30
C PRO A 777 -13.64 -33.94 19.10
N ILE A 778 -14.14 -33.52 20.27
CA ILE A 778 -13.41 -32.61 21.16
C ILE A 778 -12.11 -33.28 21.66
N GLY A 779 -11.00 -32.56 21.63
CA GLY A 779 -9.70 -33.06 22.04
C GLY A 779 -8.62 -31.99 22.19
N LYS A 780 -7.38 -32.45 22.31
CA LYS A 780 -6.16 -31.62 22.36
C LYS A 780 -5.17 -31.95 21.25
N GLU A 781 -5.16 -33.21 20.80
CA GLU A 781 -4.26 -33.70 19.77
C GLU A 781 -5.07 -34.42 18.69
N PHE A 782 -4.77 -34.09 17.44
CA PHE A 782 -5.51 -34.54 16.28
C PHE A 782 -4.52 -35.00 15.23
N LYS A 783 -4.51 -36.31 14.97
CA LYS A 783 -3.86 -36.89 13.79
C LYS A 783 -4.93 -37.17 12.75
N ILE A 784 -4.95 -36.36 11.70
CA ILE A 784 -5.88 -36.46 10.57
C ILE A 784 -5.14 -37.13 9.40
N GLU A 785 -5.73 -38.18 8.84
CA GLU A 785 -5.19 -38.87 7.68
C GLU A 785 -6.26 -38.97 6.58
N ILE A 786 -5.95 -38.43 5.40
CA ILE A 786 -6.78 -38.51 4.21
C ILE A 786 -6.09 -39.46 3.23
N ASN A 787 -6.72 -40.60 2.95
CA ASN A 787 -6.21 -41.60 2.02
C ASN A 787 -6.90 -41.47 0.66
N TYR A 788 -6.12 -41.45 -0.42
CA TYR A 788 -6.59 -41.33 -1.79
C TYR A 788 -6.54 -42.68 -2.52
N SER A 789 -7.48 -42.91 -3.45
CA SER A 789 -7.50 -44.09 -4.34
C SER A 789 -7.54 -43.76 -5.82
N GLY A 790 -7.89 -42.53 -6.18
CA GLY A 790 -8.06 -42.07 -7.56
C GLY A 790 -6.84 -41.40 -8.20
N GLU A 791 -7.03 -40.81 -9.37
CA GLU A 791 -6.01 -40.04 -10.08
C GLU A 791 -5.87 -38.61 -9.50
N VAL A 792 -4.71 -37.97 -9.70
CA VAL A 792 -4.52 -36.56 -9.35
C VAL A 792 -5.42 -35.66 -10.21
N LEU A 793 -6.13 -34.73 -9.58
CA LEU A 793 -6.94 -33.72 -10.25
C LEU A 793 -6.04 -32.67 -10.92
N LYS A 794 -6.16 -32.57 -12.24
CA LYS A 794 -5.51 -31.53 -13.03
C LYS A 794 -6.32 -30.23 -13.00
N ASN A 795 -5.64 -29.10 -12.89
CA ASN A 795 -6.27 -27.78 -12.96
C ASN A 795 -6.74 -27.51 -14.39
N GLU A 796 -7.87 -26.83 -14.54
CA GLU A 796 -8.35 -26.34 -15.83
C GLU A 796 -7.88 -24.91 -16.08
N LYS A 797 -7.90 -24.51 -17.34
CA LYS A 797 -7.68 -23.11 -17.71
C LYS A 797 -8.80 -22.24 -17.13
N THR A 798 -8.41 -21.16 -16.47
CA THR A 798 -9.35 -20.24 -15.80
C THR A 798 -9.60 -18.96 -16.61
N ASP A 799 -8.55 -18.37 -17.19
CA ASP A 799 -8.65 -17.08 -17.90
C ASP A 799 -8.80 -17.25 -19.40
N TYR A 800 -9.81 -16.60 -19.97
CA TYR A 800 -10.18 -16.68 -21.37
C TYR A 800 -10.30 -15.30 -21.98
N VAL A 801 -9.95 -15.24 -23.26
CA VAL A 801 -10.24 -14.11 -24.13
C VAL A 801 -11.21 -14.62 -25.17
N SER A 802 -12.34 -13.94 -25.34
CA SER A 802 -13.30 -14.25 -26.41
C SER A 802 -13.63 -13.00 -27.19
N TYR A 803 -13.92 -13.18 -28.46
CA TYR A 803 -14.28 -12.10 -29.35
C TYR A 803 -15.78 -12.06 -29.56
N ILE A 804 -16.37 -10.86 -29.67
CA ILE A 804 -17.82 -10.65 -29.81
C ILE A 804 -18.44 -11.41 -31.00
N SER A 805 -17.64 -11.74 -32.02
CA SER A 805 -18.07 -12.53 -33.19
C SER A 805 -17.95 -14.05 -33.03
N GLU A 806 -17.46 -14.54 -31.88
CA GLU A 806 -17.11 -15.94 -31.66
C GLU A 806 -17.83 -16.52 -30.45
N ASN A 807 -18.02 -17.84 -30.47
CA ASN A 807 -18.46 -18.59 -29.30
C ASN A 807 -17.25 -19.06 -28.49
N LEU A 808 -17.36 -18.99 -27.16
CA LEU A 808 -16.35 -19.53 -26.26
C LEU A 808 -16.47 -21.05 -26.21
N GLN A 809 -15.41 -21.76 -26.56
CA GLN A 809 -15.30 -23.21 -26.44
C GLN A 809 -14.43 -23.56 -25.23
N LEU A 810 -15.00 -24.30 -24.27
CA LEU A 810 -14.22 -24.88 -23.17
C LEU A 810 -13.65 -26.24 -23.60
N ASN A 811 -12.32 -26.33 -23.65
CA ASN A 811 -11.60 -27.56 -23.98
C ASN A 811 -11.22 -28.29 -22.68
N LEU A 812 -12.18 -29.03 -22.13
CA LEU A 812 -12.01 -29.79 -20.90
C LEU A 812 -11.38 -31.17 -21.17
N ASP A 813 -10.69 -31.74 -20.18
CA ASP A 813 -10.29 -33.15 -20.22
C ASP A 813 -11.51 -34.04 -20.50
N SER A 814 -11.36 -35.03 -21.38
CA SER A 814 -12.41 -35.99 -21.76
C SER A 814 -13.07 -36.71 -20.57
N LYS A 815 -12.37 -36.82 -19.43
CA LYS A 815 -12.87 -37.42 -18.19
C LYS A 815 -13.79 -36.49 -17.40
N LYS A 816 -13.84 -35.20 -17.73
CA LYS A 816 -14.60 -34.16 -17.03
C LYS A 816 -15.90 -33.83 -17.77
N LYS A 817 -16.97 -33.64 -17.02
CA LYS A 817 -18.28 -33.23 -17.56
C LYS A 817 -18.80 -32.01 -16.83
N ILE A 818 -19.41 -31.08 -17.57
CA ILE A 818 -20.11 -29.94 -16.97
C ILE A 818 -21.51 -30.39 -16.53
N LYS A 819 -21.80 -30.30 -15.23
CA LYS A 819 -23.09 -30.67 -14.62
C LYS A 819 -24.03 -29.48 -14.48
N ALA A 820 -23.50 -28.32 -14.12
CA ALA A 820 -24.28 -27.09 -13.91
C ALA A 820 -23.47 -25.87 -14.37
N VAL A 821 -24.18 -24.76 -14.57
CA VAL A 821 -23.59 -23.45 -14.90
C VAL A 821 -24.24 -22.42 -14.00
N PHE A 822 -23.43 -21.54 -13.43
CA PHE A 822 -23.87 -20.42 -12.63
C PHE A 822 -23.25 -19.14 -13.21
N ASP A 823 -24.10 -18.24 -13.69
CA ASP A 823 -23.68 -17.01 -14.37
C ASP A 823 -24.27 -15.77 -13.68
N PRO A 824 -23.74 -15.41 -12.50
CA PRO A 824 -24.23 -14.27 -11.72
C PRO A 824 -24.03 -12.91 -12.43
N GLN A 825 -23.15 -12.84 -13.44
CA GLN A 825 -22.83 -11.63 -14.21
C GLN A 825 -23.50 -11.57 -15.59
N GLU A 826 -24.38 -12.52 -15.90
CA GLU A 826 -25.22 -12.52 -17.11
C GLU A 826 -24.36 -12.45 -18.40
N LEU A 827 -23.23 -13.16 -18.42
CA LEU A 827 -22.26 -13.24 -19.52
C LEU A 827 -22.71 -14.17 -20.66
N ILE A 828 -23.55 -15.15 -20.38
CA ILE A 828 -23.96 -16.21 -21.28
C ILE A 828 -25.35 -15.88 -21.85
N LYS A 829 -25.44 -15.84 -23.18
CA LYS A 829 -26.73 -15.76 -23.89
C LYS A 829 -27.33 -17.13 -24.13
N ASN A 830 -26.52 -18.08 -24.56
CA ASN A 830 -26.95 -19.43 -24.86
C ASN A 830 -25.79 -20.43 -24.66
N ARG A 831 -26.11 -21.70 -24.46
CA ARG A 831 -25.13 -22.77 -24.27
C ARG A 831 -25.52 -24.01 -25.05
N LYS A 832 -24.55 -24.58 -25.77
CA LYS A 832 -24.65 -25.90 -26.38
C LYS A 832 -23.47 -26.76 -25.95
N TYR A 833 -23.70 -27.70 -25.04
CA TYR A 833 -22.66 -28.55 -24.43
C TYR A 833 -21.53 -27.73 -23.77
N ASN A 834 -20.33 -27.70 -24.36
CA ASN A 834 -19.16 -26.97 -23.87
C ASN A 834 -18.91 -25.66 -24.66
N GLN A 835 -19.82 -25.30 -25.56
CA GLN A 835 -19.79 -24.07 -26.32
C GLN A 835 -20.77 -23.05 -25.74
N PHE A 836 -20.31 -21.83 -25.55
CA PHE A 836 -21.03 -20.73 -24.93
C PHE A 836 -21.13 -19.56 -25.90
N GLU A 837 -22.36 -19.13 -26.20
CA GLU A 837 -22.62 -17.86 -26.86
C GLU A 837 -22.62 -16.77 -25.78
N LEU A 838 -21.70 -15.82 -25.89
CA LEU A 838 -21.56 -14.73 -24.92
C LEU A 838 -22.35 -13.49 -25.37
N ILE A 839 -22.54 -12.57 -24.44
CA ILE A 839 -23.00 -11.20 -24.73
C ILE A 839 -22.15 -10.49 -25.80
N LYS A 840 -22.78 -9.57 -26.54
CA LYS A 840 -22.17 -8.86 -27.68
C LYS A 840 -21.69 -7.45 -27.32
N GLU A 841 -21.05 -7.32 -26.17
CA GLU A 841 -20.47 -6.07 -25.67
C GLU A 841 -19.12 -6.36 -25.02
N GLU A 842 -18.23 -5.38 -24.98
CA GLU A 842 -16.95 -5.54 -24.28
C GLU A 842 -17.19 -5.61 -22.78
N ARG A 843 -16.73 -6.70 -22.16
CA ARG A 843 -16.94 -6.92 -20.73
C ARG A 843 -15.92 -7.89 -20.18
N LYS A 844 -15.40 -7.55 -19.01
CA LYS A 844 -14.68 -8.49 -18.14
C LYS A 844 -15.65 -9.03 -17.10
N GLY A 845 -15.58 -10.32 -16.81
CA GLY A 845 -16.42 -10.93 -15.77
C GLY A 845 -16.12 -12.40 -15.57
N THR A 846 -16.87 -13.03 -14.67
CA THR A 846 -16.71 -14.43 -14.31
C THR A 846 -18.06 -15.14 -14.30
N PHE A 847 -18.13 -16.31 -14.92
CA PHE A 847 -19.16 -17.30 -14.67
C PHE A 847 -18.52 -18.62 -14.21
N PHE A 848 -19.32 -19.55 -13.70
CA PHE A 848 -18.84 -20.79 -13.10
C PHE A 848 -19.48 -21.99 -13.78
N VAL A 849 -18.67 -23.04 -13.99
CA VAL A 849 -19.14 -24.33 -14.50
C VAL A 849 -18.85 -25.40 -13.47
N GLN A 850 -19.86 -26.15 -13.03
CA GLN A 850 -19.65 -27.26 -12.09
C GLN A 850 -19.12 -28.45 -12.87
N LEU A 851 -17.88 -28.84 -12.59
CA LEU A 851 -17.22 -29.99 -13.18
C LEU A 851 -17.47 -31.24 -12.32
N GLU A 852 -17.53 -32.40 -12.98
CA GLU A 852 -17.58 -33.72 -12.35
C GLU A 852 -16.55 -34.63 -13.00
N GLN A 853 -15.76 -35.32 -12.18
CA GLN A 853 -14.84 -36.39 -12.58
C GLN A 853 -14.87 -37.51 -11.54
N ASN A 854 -15.19 -38.74 -11.96
CA ASN A 854 -15.34 -39.91 -11.10
C ASN A 854 -16.21 -39.66 -9.84
N GLY A 855 -17.30 -38.89 -9.99
CA GLY A 855 -18.24 -38.57 -8.91
C GLY A 855 -17.86 -37.38 -8.03
N THR A 856 -16.60 -36.93 -8.05
CA THR A 856 -16.17 -35.71 -7.34
C THR A 856 -16.56 -34.46 -8.13
N LYS A 857 -17.17 -33.48 -7.44
CA LYS A 857 -17.70 -32.25 -8.04
C LYS A 857 -17.03 -31.01 -7.43
N TRP A 858 -16.79 -30.01 -8.27
CA TRP A 858 -16.33 -28.68 -7.86
C TRP A 858 -16.72 -27.64 -8.92
N TRP A 859 -16.68 -26.36 -8.56
CA TRP A 859 -16.92 -25.26 -9.50
C TRP A 859 -15.61 -24.78 -10.12
N GLN A 860 -15.56 -24.78 -11.45
CA GLN A 860 -14.46 -24.17 -12.19
C GLN A 860 -14.86 -22.73 -12.58
N PRO A 861 -14.10 -21.71 -12.14
CA PRO A 861 -14.30 -20.35 -12.63
C PRO A 861 -13.88 -20.23 -14.10
N VAL A 862 -14.65 -19.45 -14.84
CA VAL A 862 -14.38 -19.05 -16.23
C VAL A 862 -14.32 -17.53 -16.27
N ASN A 863 -13.10 -17.01 -16.10
CA ASN A 863 -12.82 -15.58 -16.17
C ASN A 863 -12.73 -15.20 -17.65
N ILE A 864 -13.57 -14.27 -18.09
CA ILE A 864 -13.67 -13.91 -19.49
C ILE A 864 -13.37 -12.43 -19.70
N ASN A 865 -12.51 -12.13 -20.69
CA ASN A 865 -12.37 -10.81 -21.28
C ASN A 865 -12.98 -10.84 -22.69
N ILE A 866 -14.18 -10.27 -22.81
CA ILE A 866 -14.91 -10.13 -24.07
C ILE A 866 -14.46 -8.82 -24.72
N GLN A 867 -13.91 -8.92 -25.93
CA GLN A 867 -13.37 -7.78 -26.67
C GLN A 867 -13.75 -7.83 -28.16
N TYR A 868 -13.59 -6.72 -28.88
CA TYR A 868 -13.68 -6.75 -30.34
C TYR A 868 -12.55 -7.60 -30.95
N PRO A 869 -12.82 -8.34 -32.05
CA PRO A 869 -11.79 -9.12 -32.74
C PRO A 869 -10.77 -8.28 -33.50
N LEU A 870 -11.09 -7.03 -33.83
CA LEU A 870 -10.19 -6.13 -34.54
C LEU A 870 -9.42 -5.26 -33.55
N GLN A 871 -8.09 -5.42 -33.53
CA GLN A 871 -7.18 -4.48 -32.91
C GLN A 871 -6.76 -3.42 -33.92
N ILE A 872 -6.84 -2.16 -33.51
CA ILE A 872 -6.62 -1.03 -34.41
C ILE A 872 -5.55 -0.12 -33.83
N LYS A 873 -4.65 0.33 -34.70
CA LYS A 873 -3.61 1.32 -34.37
C LYS A 873 -3.57 2.40 -35.44
N TRP A 874 -3.38 3.63 -35.03
CA TRP A 874 -3.11 4.75 -35.93
C TRP A 874 -1.61 5.06 -35.91
N ILE A 875 -0.91 4.83 -37.02
CA ILE A 875 0.54 5.00 -37.12
C ILE A 875 0.86 5.60 -38.49
N ASN A 876 1.69 6.65 -38.51
CA ASN A 876 2.15 7.31 -39.75
C ASN A 876 1.00 7.60 -40.72
N LYS A 877 -0.09 8.23 -40.20
CA LYS A 877 -1.28 8.61 -40.99
C LYS A 877 -2.02 7.43 -41.64
N THR A 878 -1.81 6.22 -41.12
CA THR A 878 -2.38 4.99 -41.65
C THR A 878 -3.09 4.22 -40.55
N LEU A 879 -4.28 3.69 -40.87
CA LEU A 879 -5.00 2.82 -39.96
C LEU A 879 -4.51 1.38 -40.14
N GLN A 880 -3.83 0.83 -39.13
CA GLN A 880 -3.45 -0.57 -39.10
C GLN A 880 -4.54 -1.37 -38.40
N ILE A 881 -5.14 -2.30 -39.12
CA ILE A 881 -6.13 -3.25 -38.59
C ILE A 881 -5.49 -4.62 -38.51
N GLN A 882 -5.59 -5.26 -37.35
CA GLN A 882 -5.18 -6.63 -37.12
C GLN A 882 -6.35 -7.41 -36.54
N SER A 883 -6.74 -8.53 -37.16
CA SER A 883 -7.71 -9.44 -36.56
C SER A 883 -7.00 -10.35 -35.54
N LYS A 884 -7.64 -10.60 -34.40
CA LYS A 884 -7.25 -11.65 -33.45
C LYS A 884 -8.12 -12.90 -33.54
N SER A 885 -9.22 -12.83 -34.30
CA SER A 885 -10.08 -13.96 -34.62
C SER A 885 -9.31 -15.03 -35.41
N LEU A 886 -9.73 -16.29 -35.26
CA LEU A 886 -9.23 -17.40 -36.10
C LEU A 886 -9.66 -17.25 -37.55
N ASN A 887 -10.84 -16.68 -37.79
CA ASN A 887 -11.41 -16.51 -39.11
C ASN A 887 -10.98 -15.17 -39.72
N GLN A 888 -10.86 -15.15 -41.05
CA GLN A 888 -10.67 -13.89 -41.78
C GLN A 888 -11.90 -13.00 -41.59
N ILE A 889 -11.67 -11.73 -41.27
CA ILE A 889 -12.74 -10.74 -41.12
C ILE A 889 -12.72 -9.81 -42.33
N ASN A 890 -13.80 -9.88 -43.11
CA ASN A 890 -14.07 -8.91 -44.16
C ASN A 890 -15.04 -7.87 -43.62
N GLY A 891 -14.71 -6.60 -43.78
CA GLY A 891 -15.48 -5.51 -43.22
C GLY A 891 -15.45 -4.27 -44.08
N LYS A 892 -16.22 -3.29 -43.64
CA LYS A 892 -16.32 -1.97 -44.24
C LYS A 892 -15.95 -0.93 -43.18
N LEU A 893 -15.04 -0.04 -43.55
CA LEU A 893 -14.70 1.16 -42.81
C LEU A 893 -15.47 2.34 -43.39
N SER A 894 -16.09 3.13 -42.52
CA SER A 894 -16.82 4.36 -42.86
C SER A 894 -16.28 5.54 -42.04
N ILE A 895 -15.89 6.62 -42.72
CA ILE A 895 -15.49 7.89 -42.08
C ILE A 895 -15.77 9.06 -43.03
N ASN A 896 -16.49 10.09 -42.57
CA ASN A 896 -16.72 11.35 -43.31
C ASN A 896 -17.06 11.16 -44.80
N GLY A 897 -17.95 10.20 -45.11
CA GLY A 897 -18.37 9.87 -46.49
C GLY A 897 -17.45 8.91 -47.26
N LEU A 898 -16.22 8.67 -46.80
CA LEU A 898 -15.35 7.63 -47.31
C LEU A 898 -15.83 6.26 -46.84
N ASN A 899 -15.97 5.34 -47.79
CA ASN A 899 -16.26 3.94 -47.54
C ASN A 899 -15.13 3.09 -48.14
N LYS A 900 -14.42 2.32 -47.33
CA LYS A 900 -13.38 1.38 -47.79
C LYS A 900 -13.65 -0.02 -47.25
N THR A 901 -13.60 -1.02 -48.12
CA THR A 901 -13.61 -2.42 -47.70
C THR A 901 -12.23 -2.84 -47.23
N PHE A 902 -12.17 -3.71 -46.23
CA PHE A 902 -10.93 -4.31 -45.75
C PHE A 902 -11.09 -5.79 -45.49
N SER A 903 -9.95 -6.48 -45.47
CA SER A 903 -9.85 -7.90 -45.12
C SER A 903 -8.72 -8.08 -44.13
N ALA A 904 -9.03 -8.38 -42.87
CA ALA A 904 -8.06 -8.58 -41.81
C ALA A 904 -7.90 -10.08 -41.50
N GLN A 905 -6.64 -10.54 -41.47
CA GLN A 905 -6.27 -11.91 -41.11
C GLN A 905 -5.68 -11.96 -39.70
N LYS A 906 -5.69 -13.16 -39.09
CA LYS A 906 -5.18 -13.37 -37.73
C LYS A 906 -3.73 -12.89 -37.61
N ASN A 907 -3.48 -11.98 -36.67
CA ASN A 907 -2.15 -11.44 -36.36
C ASN A 907 -1.39 -10.82 -37.56
N LYS A 908 -2.07 -10.50 -38.66
CA LYS A 908 -1.47 -9.83 -39.82
C LYS A 908 -2.01 -8.41 -39.92
N ASN A 909 -1.11 -7.45 -39.96
CA ASN A 909 -1.48 -6.04 -40.11
C ASN A 909 -1.97 -5.79 -41.54
N THR A 910 -3.15 -5.21 -41.64
CA THR A 910 -3.72 -4.67 -42.87
C THR A 910 -3.74 -3.17 -42.74
N SER A 911 -2.99 -2.50 -43.59
CA SER A 911 -2.90 -1.03 -43.58
C SER A 911 -3.96 -0.45 -44.50
N ILE A 912 -4.72 0.51 -43.98
CA ILE A 912 -5.70 1.29 -44.74
C ILE A 912 -5.24 2.74 -44.67
N GLU A 913 -4.81 3.27 -45.82
CA GLU A 913 -4.54 4.69 -45.95
C GLU A 913 -5.86 5.46 -45.89
N ILE A 914 -5.95 6.40 -44.97
CA ILE A 914 -7.06 7.34 -44.88
C ILE A 914 -6.54 8.69 -45.37
N PRO A 915 -7.10 9.25 -46.46
CA PRO A 915 -6.69 10.55 -46.95
C PRO A 915 -6.79 11.61 -45.84
N THR A 916 -5.71 12.34 -45.55
CA THR A 916 -5.71 13.32 -44.46
C THR A 916 -6.67 14.50 -44.71
N ASN A 917 -7.07 14.74 -45.96
CA ASN A 917 -8.00 15.80 -46.32
C ASN A 917 -9.44 15.57 -45.83
N ILE A 918 -9.81 14.34 -45.45
CA ILE A 918 -11.10 14.02 -44.84
C ILE A 918 -11.02 13.89 -43.32
N LEU A 919 -9.83 14.05 -42.75
CA LEU A 919 -9.58 14.08 -41.31
C LEU A 919 -9.48 15.52 -40.82
N SER A 920 -9.46 15.67 -39.50
CA SER A 920 -9.23 16.95 -38.83
C SER A 920 -8.31 16.75 -37.63
N LYS A 921 -7.64 17.82 -37.20
CA LYS A 921 -6.70 17.78 -36.08
C LYS A 921 -7.38 17.26 -34.81
N GLY A 922 -6.69 16.41 -34.03
CA GLY A 922 -7.24 15.79 -32.82
C GLY A 922 -7.99 14.49 -33.12
N THR A 923 -9.11 14.27 -32.44
CA THR A 923 -9.86 13.00 -32.43
C THR A 923 -10.76 12.84 -33.66
N ASN A 924 -10.75 11.69 -34.33
CA ASN A 924 -11.64 11.40 -35.46
C ASN A 924 -12.32 10.05 -35.23
N SER A 925 -13.64 10.00 -35.40
CA SER A 925 -14.43 8.79 -35.23
C SER A 925 -14.50 7.99 -36.53
N ILE A 926 -14.26 6.69 -36.43
CA ILE A 926 -14.35 5.73 -37.53
C ILE A 926 -15.33 4.64 -37.14
N GLU A 927 -16.28 4.32 -38.02
CA GLU A 927 -17.16 3.17 -37.86
C GLU A 927 -16.59 1.99 -38.67
N LEU A 928 -16.46 0.84 -38.01
CA LEU A 928 -16.14 -0.43 -38.66
C LEU A 928 -17.36 -1.35 -38.60
N GLU A 929 -17.77 -1.88 -39.74
CA GLU A 929 -18.88 -2.84 -39.85
C GLU A 929 -18.38 -4.17 -40.41
N TYR A 930 -18.61 -5.25 -39.67
CA TYR A 930 -18.22 -6.61 -40.07
C TYR A 930 -19.02 -7.65 -39.30
N ASN A 931 -19.37 -8.79 -39.90
CA ASN A 931 -20.07 -9.90 -39.23
C ASN A 931 -21.33 -9.47 -38.42
N GLY A 932 -22.05 -8.43 -38.87
CA GLY A 932 -23.20 -7.86 -38.15
C GLY A 932 -22.84 -7.07 -36.87
N ILE A 933 -21.57 -6.78 -36.65
CA ILE A 933 -21.03 -5.97 -35.56
C ILE A 933 -20.73 -4.57 -36.10
N LYS A 934 -21.09 -3.55 -35.33
CA LYS A 934 -20.64 -2.17 -35.53
C LYS A 934 -19.69 -1.81 -34.40
N GLN A 935 -18.46 -1.47 -34.76
CA GLN A 935 -17.42 -1.05 -33.82
C GLN A 935 -17.04 0.39 -34.14
N ASN A 936 -17.36 1.31 -33.23
CA ASN A 936 -16.90 2.69 -33.32
C ASN A 936 -15.53 2.80 -32.66
N ILE A 937 -14.56 3.36 -33.37
CA ILE A 937 -13.22 3.63 -32.86
C ILE A 937 -12.91 5.11 -32.98
N GLU A 938 -11.98 5.56 -32.14
CA GLU A 938 -11.41 6.90 -32.22
C GLU A 938 -9.94 6.80 -32.58
N ILE A 939 -9.47 7.69 -33.45
CA ILE A 939 -8.05 7.95 -33.68
C ILE A 939 -7.76 9.40 -33.32
N THR A 940 -6.70 9.64 -32.56
CA THR A 940 -6.31 11.01 -32.17
C THR A 940 -4.97 11.35 -32.79
N ASP A 941 -4.94 12.41 -33.61
CA ASP A 941 -3.74 12.89 -34.29
C ASP A 941 -3.76 14.42 -34.42
N TRP A 942 -2.94 15.07 -33.60
CA TRP A 942 -2.81 16.53 -33.55
C TRP A 942 -1.85 17.10 -34.61
N GLU A 943 -1.19 16.25 -35.40
CA GLU A 943 -0.31 16.64 -36.51
C GLU A 943 -1.06 16.74 -37.85
N ILE A 944 -2.34 16.37 -37.88
CA ILE A 944 -3.20 16.58 -39.05
C ILE A 944 -3.53 18.06 -39.20
N GLU A 945 -3.37 18.59 -40.42
CA GLU A 945 -3.77 19.95 -40.76
C GLU A 945 -5.30 20.09 -40.84
N ASN A 946 -5.82 21.20 -40.34
CA ASN A 946 -7.24 21.50 -40.49
C ASN A 946 -7.53 22.07 -41.88
N LYS A 947 -8.54 21.53 -42.56
CA LYS A 947 -9.10 22.11 -43.79
C LYS A 947 -10.47 22.69 -43.49
N GLY A 948 -10.68 23.98 -43.80
CA GLY A 948 -11.94 24.66 -43.56
C GLY A 948 -11.76 25.92 -42.71
N GLU A 949 -12.83 26.71 -42.61
CA GLU A 949 -12.82 27.95 -41.82
C GLU A 949 -13.17 27.66 -40.36
N PHE A 950 -12.52 28.40 -39.45
CA PHE A 950 -12.87 28.39 -38.04
C PHE A 950 -13.90 29.47 -37.72
N ASN A 951 -14.96 29.09 -37.00
CA ASN A 951 -15.91 29.99 -36.39
C ASN A 951 -15.70 30.01 -34.86
N THR A 952 -15.10 31.08 -34.36
CA THR A 952 -14.93 31.28 -32.92
C THR A 952 -16.22 31.77 -32.28
N ILE A 953 -16.68 31.12 -31.21
CA ILE A 953 -17.90 31.49 -30.49
C ILE A 953 -17.54 32.43 -29.34
N SER A 954 -18.18 33.60 -29.25
CA SER A 954 -18.00 34.50 -28.11
C SER A 954 -18.70 33.93 -26.87
N LEU A 955 -17.95 33.79 -25.79
CA LEU A 955 -18.46 33.40 -24.48
C LEU A 955 -18.57 34.59 -23.51
N ALA A 956 -18.29 35.82 -23.96
CA ALA A 956 -18.24 37.02 -23.13
C ALA A 956 -19.50 37.23 -22.25
N SER A 957 -20.69 36.94 -22.80
CA SER A 957 -21.96 37.06 -22.08
C SER A 957 -22.24 35.91 -21.09
N LYS A 958 -21.45 34.83 -21.15
CA LYS A 958 -21.57 33.64 -20.32
C LYS A 958 -20.47 33.51 -19.27
N TYR A 959 -19.34 34.20 -19.45
CA TYR A 959 -18.27 34.20 -18.44
C TYR A 959 -18.80 34.64 -17.09
N ASN A 960 -18.62 33.80 -16.08
CA ASN A 960 -19.07 34.06 -14.73
C ASN A 960 -17.91 34.38 -13.78
N GLU A 961 -16.66 34.10 -14.15
CA GLU A 961 -15.48 34.35 -13.31
C GLU A 961 -14.17 34.51 -14.11
N SER A 962 -13.09 34.91 -13.43
CA SER A 962 -11.70 34.76 -13.89
C SER A 962 -11.13 33.39 -13.49
N VAL A 963 -10.39 32.73 -14.39
CA VAL A 963 -9.76 31.44 -14.12
C VAL A 963 -8.83 31.46 -12.90
N THR A 964 -8.22 32.61 -12.61
CA THR A 964 -7.33 32.81 -11.45
C THR A 964 -8.04 32.70 -10.11
N GLN A 965 -9.37 32.82 -10.07
CA GLN A 965 -10.14 32.78 -8.83
C GLN A 965 -10.49 31.37 -8.36
N ILE A 966 -10.25 30.32 -9.16
CA ILE A 966 -10.71 28.96 -8.87
C ILE A 966 -10.37 28.46 -7.45
N PHE A 967 -9.17 28.76 -6.93
CA PHE A 967 -8.75 28.41 -5.57
C PHE A 967 -8.74 29.59 -4.58
N ASN A 968 -9.29 30.75 -4.99
CA ASN A 968 -9.51 31.92 -4.13
C ASN A 968 -10.98 32.05 -3.68
N GLN A 969 -11.88 31.24 -4.24
CA GLN A 969 -13.26 31.12 -3.80
C GLN A 969 -13.37 30.43 -2.42
N LYS A 970 -14.53 30.59 -1.77
CA LYS A 970 -14.95 29.77 -0.64
C LYS A 970 -16.16 28.91 -1.04
N TYR A 971 -15.92 27.63 -1.27
CA TYR A 971 -16.92 26.60 -1.59
C TYR A 971 -17.54 26.06 -0.29
N LEU A 972 -18.59 26.75 0.18
CA LEU A 972 -19.22 26.48 1.48
C LEU A 972 -20.50 25.64 1.40
N SER A 973 -21.15 25.56 0.24
CA SER A 973 -22.39 24.80 0.08
C SER A 973 -22.51 24.18 -1.32
N PRO A 974 -23.11 22.99 -1.44
CA PRO A 974 -23.72 22.20 -0.36
C PRO A 974 -22.69 21.46 0.51
N ARG A 975 -22.91 21.43 1.82
CA ARG A 975 -22.16 20.59 2.79
C ARG A 975 -23.13 20.01 3.80
N LEU A 976 -22.96 18.74 4.15
CA LEU A 976 -23.78 18.11 5.18
C LEU A 976 -23.32 18.54 6.57
N ASN A 977 -24.28 18.81 7.46
CA ASN A 977 -24.01 19.12 8.86
C ASN A 977 -23.85 17.83 9.68
N VAL A 978 -22.82 17.04 9.39
CA VAL A 978 -22.55 15.72 9.99
C VAL A 978 -21.05 15.50 10.23
N PRO A 979 -20.66 14.57 11.14
CA PRO A 979 -19.30 14.04 11.25
C PRO A 979 -18.76 13.46 9.95
N THR A 980 -17.86 14.17 9.27
CA THR A 980 -17.24 13.71 8.01
C THR A 980 -15.98 14.50 7.66
N LEU A 981 -15.11 13.91 6.85
CA LEU A 981 -13.95 14.57 6.23
C LEU A 981 -14.35 15.08 4.84
N GLN A 982 -13.91 16.28 4.48
CA GLN A 982 -14.35 16.98 3.26
C GLN A 982 -13.20 17.75 2.61
N LEU A 983 -13.39 18.13 1.34
CA LEU A 983 -12.50 19.07 0.67
C LEU A 983 -12.46 20.40 1.43
N PRO A 984 -11.28 21.00 1.67
CA PRO A 984 -11.17 22.34 2.22
C PRO A 984 -11.95 23.38 1.39
N TRP A 985 -12.41 24.46 2.02
CA TRP A 985 -13.28 25.45 1.35
C TRP A 985 -12.69 26.10 0.10
N GLN A 986 -11.38 26.01 -0.14
CA GLN A 986 -10.74 26.60 -1.31
C GLN A 986 -10.79 25.67 -2.52
N GLY A 987 -11.31 24.44 -2.38
CA GLY A 987 -11.47 23.51 -3.48
C GLY A 987 -10.20 22.73 -3.85
N ILE A 988 -9.18 22.74 -2.98
CA ILE A 988 -7.90 22.02 -3.14
C ILE A 988 -7.34 21.64 -1.76
N GLY A 989 -6.61 20.52 -1.71
CA GLY A 989 -6.01 19.96 -0.50
C GLY A 989 -6.81 18.79 0.05
N ASN A 990 -6.51 18.39 1.28
CA ASN A 990 -7.18 17.32 2.03
C ASN A 990 -7.20 17.68 3.53
N TRP A 991 -7.77 16.83 4.37
CA TRP A 991 -7.92 17.14 5.80
C TRP A 991 -6.61 17.13 6.61
N CYS A 992 -5.56 16.47 6.11
CA CYS A 992 -4.21 16.50 6.68
C CYS A 992 -3.43 17.76 6.26
N TYR A 993 -3.71 18.27 5.07
CA TYR A 993 -3.10 19.48 4.52
C TYR A 993 -4.17 20.52 4.10
N PRO A 994 -5.03 20.98 5.03
CA PRO A 994 -6.24 21.73 4.70
C PRO A 994 -5.97 23.18 4.30
N LEU A 995 -4.73 23.66 4.46
CA LEU A 995 -4.30 25.03 4.13
C LEU A 995 -3.54 25.11 2.81
N ILE A 996 -3.44 24.00 2.06
CA ILE A 996 -2.88 24.02 0.71
C ILE A 996 -3.64 25.03 -0.14
N ASN A 997 -2.90 25.78 -0.96
CA ASN A 997 -3.45 26.58 -2.02
C ASN A 997 -2.52 26.52 -3.25
N ALA A 998 -3.08 26.69 -4.44
CA ALA A 998 -2.34 26.82 -5.69
C ALA A 998 -2.57 28.21 -6.29
N GLN A 999 -1.49 28.88 -6.67
CA GLN A 999 -1.56 30.21 -7.29
C GLN A 999 -1.69 30.06 -8.80
N ILE A 1000 -2.86 30.43 -9.31
CA ILE A 1000 -3.16 30.43 -10.75
C ILE A 1000 -2.90 31.82 -11.31
N ASP A 1001 -2.16 31.88 -12.41
CA ASP A 1001 -1.71 33.10 -13.07
C ASP A 1001 -1.90 32.93 -14.57
N ASP A 1002 -2.83 33.68 -15.16
CA ASP A 1002 -3.17 33.64 -16.58
C ASP A 1002 -2.57 34.78 -17.41
N SER A 1003 -1.66 35.56 -16.81
CA SER A 1003 -1.10 36.76 -17.44
C SER A 1003 -0.48 36.48 -18.80
N GLY A 1004 0.27 35.38 -18.95
CA GLY A 1004 0.88 35.01 -20.22
C GLY A 1004 -0.12 34.68 -21.31
N LEU A 1005 -1.15 33.89 -21.00
CA LEU A 1005 -2.25 33.59 -21.92
C LEU A 1005 -2.97 34.88 -22.34
N MET A 1006 -3.32 35.72 -21.35
CA MET A 1006 -4.09 36.94 -21.59
C MET A 1006 -3.30 37.98 -22.39
N ASN A 1007 -1.99 38.08 -22.19
CA ASN A 1007 -1.08 38.97 -22.92
C ASN A 1007 -0.79 38.50 -24.36
N LYS A 1008 -0.85 37.20 -24.64
CA LYS A 1008 -0.67 36.67 -26.01
C LYS A 1008 -1.85 36.93 -26.94
N ARG A 1009 -3.00 37.35 -26.41
CA ARG A 1009 -4.20 37.62 -27.21
C ARG A 1009 -3.95 38.76 -28.20
N LYS A 1010 -4.31 38.55 -29.47
CA LYS A 1010 -4.42 39.58 -30.50
C LYS A 1010 -5.89 39.71 -30.89
N SER A 1011 -6.48 40.88 -30.66
CA SER A 1011 -7.94 41.10 -30.85
C SER A 1011 -8.79 40.05 -30.12
N GLY A 1012 -8.42 39.72 -28.88
CA GLY A 1012 -9.10 38.71 -28.06
C GLY A 1012 -8.79 37.26 -28.43
N LYS A 1013 -8.00 36.97 -29.47
CA LYS A 1013 -7.72 35.60 -29.92
C LYS A 1013 -6.29 35.17 -29.59
N VAL A 1014 -6.13 33.92 -29.16
CA VAL A 1014 -4.85 33.20 -29.15
C VAL A 1014 -4.92 32.06 -30.14
N GLU A 1015 -3.77 31.64 -30.67
CA GLU A 1015 -3.70 30.53 -31.61
C GLU A 1015 -2.79 29.43 -31.05
N PHE A 1016 -3.31 28.21 -31.00
CA PHE A 1016 -2.56 27.02 -30.61
C PHE A 1016 -2.85 25.92 -31.60
N LEU A 1017 -1.81 25.25 -32.11
CA LEU A 1017 -1.95 24.22 -33.14
C LEU A 1017 -2.75 24.70 -34.36
N GLU A 1018 -2.59 25.97 -34.75
CA GLU A 1018 -3.34 26.64 -35.84
C GLU A 1018 -4.86 26.77 -35.60
N ILE A 1019 -5.32 26.55 -34.36
CA ILE A 1019 -6.72 26.72 -33.97
C ILE A 1019 -6.85 28.06 -33.23
N PRO A 1020 -7.71 28.99 -33.68
CA PRO A 1020 -7.96 30.23 -32.97
C PRO A 1020 -8.91 29.98 -31.79
N PHE A 1021 -8.55 30.46 -30.61
CA PHE A 1021 -9.38 30.46 -29.40
C PHE A 1021 -9.70 31.90 -29.01
N LEU A 1022 -10.97 32.26 -29.04
CA LEU A 1022 -11.47 33.58 -28.66
C LEU A 1022 -11.71 33.65 -27.15
N ILE A 1023 -11.07 34.62 -26.51
CA ILE A 1023 -11.24 35.03 -25.11
C ILE A 1023 -11.40 36.55 -25.13
N ASP A 1024 -12.62 37.04 -25.29
CA ASP A 1024 -12.96 38.41 -25.66
C ASP A 1024 -13.48 39.28 -24.50
N ASN A 1025 -13.01 38.99 -23.28
CA ASN A 1025 -13.21 39.81 -22.09
C ASN A 1025 -11.92 39.82 -21.25
N SER A 1026 -11.57 40.95 -20.64
CA SER A 1026 -10.35 41.12 -19.84
C SER A 1026 -10.54 40.91 -18.34
N GLU A 1027 -11.76 41.02 -17.83
CA GLU A 1027 -12.08 40.85 -16.39
C GLU A 1027 -12.46 39.41 -16.06
N LYS A 1028 -13.29 38.79 -16.89
CA LYS A 1028 -13.73 37.39 -16.77
C LYS A 1028 -13.41 36.65 -18.04
N ASN A 1029 -12.94 35.41 -17.93
CA ASN A 1029 -12.42 34.66 -19.07
C ASN A 1029 -12.76 33.17 -19.05
N ILE A 1030 -13.65 32.74 -18.15
CA ILE A 1030 -14.06 31.35 -18.06
C ILE A 1030 -15.53 31.21 -17.64
N VAL A 1031 -16.19 30.20 -18.20
CA VAL A 1031 -17.53 29.74 -17.80
C VAL A 1031 -17.35 28.56 -16.87
N PHE A 1032 -17.48 28.77 -15.56
CA PHE A 1032 -17.44 27.69 -14.58
C PHE A 1032 -18.81 27.05 -14.36
N THR A 1033 -18.80 25.74 -14.14
CA THR A 1033 -19.91 24.95 -13.63
C THR A 1033 -19.44 24.08 -12.47
N SER A 1034 -20.31 23.84 -11.50
CA SER A 1034 -19.99 22.99 -10.35
C SER A 1034 -21.26 22.46 -9.66
N GLN A 1035 -21.12 21.41 -8.85
CA GLN A 1035 -22.13 21.04 -7.86
C GLN A 1035 -22.08 21.94 -6.61
N TRP A 1036 -21.02 22.73 -6.42
CA TRP A 1036 -20.96 23.84 -5.46
C TRP A 1036 -21.89 24.98 -5.89
N ASP A 1037 -22.57 25.62 -4.95
CA ASP A 1037 -23.52 26.71 -5.22
C ASP A 1037 -22.85 28.00 -5.73
N ASN A 1038 -21.51 28.08 -5.67
CA ASN A 1038 -20.72 29.17 -6.23
C ASN A 1038 -20.95 29.34 -7.74
N PHE A 1039 -21.27 28.25 -8.45
CA PHE A 1039 -21.44 28.24 -9.90
C PHE A 1039 -22.68 27.44 -10.31
N PRO A 1040 -23.31 27.74 -11.46
CA PRO A 1040 -24.41 26.94 -11.97
C PRO A 1040 -23.98 25.49 -12.24
N ARG A 1041 -24.89 24.53 -12.02
CA ARG A 1041 -24.64 23.11 -12.34
C ARG A 1041 -24.45 22.86 -13.83
N SER A 1042 -25.07 23.68 -14.67
CA SER A 1042 -24.88 23.66 -16.12
C SER A 1042 -25.08 25.04 -16.74
N VAL A 1043 -24.38 25.31 -17.85
CA VAL A 1043 -24.56 26.52 -18.66
C VAL A 1043 -24.79 26.14 -20.11
N GLU A 1044 -25.76 26.79 -20.75
CA GLU A 1044 -26.07 26.64 -22.17
C GLU A 1044 -25.53 27.82 -22.98
N ILE A 1045 -24.80 27.50 -24.04
CA ILE A 1045 -24.15 28.41 -24.98
C ILE A 1045 -24.84 28.21 -26.34
N PRO A 1046 -25.64 29.18 -26.81
CA PRO A 1046 -26.29 29.08 -28.11
C PRO A 1046 -25.24 29.15 -29.21
N ILE A 1047 -25.37 28.24 -30.19
CA ILE A 1047 -24.52 28.19 -31.38
C ILE A 1047 -25.39 27.95 -32.61
N SER A 1048 -24.88 28.25 -33.80
CA SER A 1048 -25.62 28.10 -35.06
C SER A 1048 -24.67 27.74 -36.20
N GLY A 1049 -25.25 27.34 -37.34
CA GLY A 1049 -24.52 26.86 -38.49
C GLY A 1049 -24.18 25.36 -38.38
N LYS A 1050 -23.42 24.89 -39.36
CA LYS A 1050 -22.90 23.53 -39.42
C LYS A 1050 -21.40 23.52 -39.15
N GLY A 1051 -20.90 22.38 -38.68
CA GLY A 1051 -19.47 22.14 -38.54
C GLY A 1051 -19.19 20.67 -38.33
N LYS A 1052 -17.95 20.27 -38.51
CA LYS A 1052 -17.50 18.87 -38.38
C LYS A 1052 -16.78 18.57 -37.08
N LYS A 1053 -16.32 19.61 -36.36
CA LYS A 1053 -15.61 19.46 -35.09
C LYS A 1053 -15.72 20.73 -34.25
N ILE A 1054 -15.68 20.56 -32.93
CA ILE A 1054 -15.54 21.65 -31.97
C ILE A 1054 -14.27 21.46 -31.17
N TYR A 1055 -13.48 22.53 -31.03
CA TYR A 1055 -12.31 22.61 -30.17
C TYR A 1055 -12.62 23.45 -28.94
N PHE A 1056 -12.10 23.02 -27.80
CA PHE A 1056 -12.32 23.66 -26.50
C PHE A 1056 -10.97 23.98 -25.86
N LEU A 1057 -10.88 25.18 -25.26
CA LEU A 1057 -9.86 25.48 -24.26
C LEU A 1057 -10.52 25.43 -22.90
N MET A 1058 -10.11 24.49 -22.05
CA MET A 1058 -10.77 24.17 -20.79
C MET A 1058 -9.80 24.28 -19.62
N ALA A 1059 -10.27 24.68 -18.44
CA ALA A 1059 -9.46 24.67 -17.22
C ALA A 1059 -10.38 24.43 -16.02
N GLY A 1060 -9.91 23.69 -15.02
CA GLY A 1060 -10.73 23.38 -13.86
C GLY A 1060 -10.02 22.48 -12.86
N SER A 1061 -10.74 22.05 -11.84
CA SER A 1061 -10.22 21.18 -10.79
C SER A 1061 -10.75 19.75 -10.92
N THR A 1062 -9.98 18.81 -10.37
CA THR A 1062 -10.37 17.43 -10.07
C THR A 1062 -9.49 16.94 -8.92
N ASN A 1063 -9.75 15.74 -8.40
CA ASN A 1063 -9.01 15.16 -7.30
C ASN A 1063 -9.02 13.62 -7.40
N PRO A 1064 -8.19 12.91 -6.61
CA PRO A 1064 -8.07 11.45 -6.71
C PRO A 1064 -9.39 10.71 -6.47
N MET A 1065 -10.26 11.22 -5.59
CA MET A 1065 -11.59 10.62 -5.28
C MET A 1065 -12.58 10.72 -6.46
N GLN A 1066 -12.28 11.52 -7.47
CA GLN A 1066 -13.11 11.66 -8.68
C GLN A 1066 -12.50 10.95 -9.88
N SER A 1067 -11.49 10.10 -9.65
CA SER A 1067 -10.74 9.43 -10.72
C SER A 1067 -11.58 8.40 -11.48
N GLN A 1068 -11.43 8.41 -12.80
CA GLN A 1068 -12.05 7.47 -13.75
C GLN A 1068 -13.59 7.48 -13.78
N ILE A 1069 -14.24 8.38 -13.05
CA ILE A 1069 -15.68 8.67 -13.12
C ILE A 1069 -15.94 9.99 -13.86
N ILE A 1070 -17.19 10.23 -14.25
CA ILE A 1070 -17.57 11.43 -15.02
C ILE A 1070 -17.51 12.66 -14.12
N ASN A 1071 -16.52 13.53 -14.34
CA ASN A 1071 -16.37 14.79 -13.62
C ASN A 1071 -17.31 15.85 -14.19
N GLY A 1072 -17.40 15.93 -15.51
CA GLY A 1072 -18.26 16.86 -16.24
C GLY A 1072 -18.64 16.34 -17.63
N LYS A 1073 -19.57 17.02 -18.29
CA LYS A 1073 -20.04 16.71 -19.64
C LYS A 1073 -20.14 17.96 -20.49
N ILE A 1074 -19.78 17.82 -21.77
CA ILE A 1074 -20.11 18.78 -22.82
C ILE A 1074 -21.09 18.11 -23.77
N THR A 1075 -22.34 18.58 -23.80
CA THR A 1075 -23.38 18.07 -24.68
C THR A 1075 -23.63 19.07 -25.80
N VAL A 1076 -23.39 18.66 -27.04
CA VAL A 1076 -23.78 19.42 -28.24
C VAL A 1076 -25.17 18.96 -28.66
N GLN A 1077 -26.12 19.88 -28.72
CA GLN A 1077 -27.46 19.64 -29.22
C GLN A 1077 -27.60 20.20 -30.64
N TYR A 1078 -28.20 19.42 -31.53
CA TYR A 1078 -28.53 19.82 -32.89
C TYR A 1078 -29.98 20.34 -32.98
N ALA A 1079 -30.30 21.06 -34.06
CA ALA A 1079 -31.63 21.63 -34.29
C ALA A 1079 -32.72 20.55 -34.42
N ASP A 1080 -32.36 19.34 -34.85
CA ASP A 1080 -33.24 18.16 -34.93
C ASP A 1080 -33.53 17.49 -33.57
N GLY A 1081 -32.92 17.99 -32.49
CA GLY A 1081 -33.07 17.48 -31.12
C GLY A 1081 -32.08 16.37 -30.74
N SER A 1082 -31.33 15.81 -31.67
CA SER A 1082 -30.27 14.83 -31.37
C SER A 1082 -29.07 15.46 -30.67
N THR A 1083 -28.19 14.64 -30.08
CA THR A 1083 -27.04 15.11 -29.32
C THR A 1083 -25.75 14.33 -29.60
N THR A 1084 -24.61 14.97 -29.31
CA THR A 1084 -23.30 14.35 -29.21
C THR A 1084 -22.66 14.80 -27.89
N GLU A 1085 -21.95 13.92 -27.19
CA GLU A 1085 -21.41 14.19 -25.85
C GLU A 1085 -19.91 13.93 -25.75
N LEU A 1086 -19.21 14.80 -25.01
CA LEU A 1086 -17.86 14.57 -24.50
C LEU A 1086 -17.93 14.44 -22.97
N GLU A 1087 -17.59 13.28 -22.45
CA GLU A 1087 -17.43 13.05 -21.00
C GLU A 1087 -16.02 13.45 -20.56
N LEU A 1088 -15.91 14.21 -19.48
CA LEU A 1088 -14.64 14.65 -18.90
C LEU A 1088 -14.27 13.71 -17.74
N LYS A 1089 -13.17 12.97 -17.89
CA LYS A 1089 -12.67 11.97 -16.93
C LYS A 1089 -11.16 12.05 -16.78
N ASN A 1090 -10.67 12.17 -15.55
CA ASN A 1090 -9.25 11.96 -15.20
C ASN A 1090 -8.95 10.45 -15.09
N PRO A 1091 -7.72 9.99 -15.40
CA PRO A 1091 -6.59 10.75 -15.93
C PRO A 1091 -6.60 10.95 -17.46
N THR A 1092 -7.67 10.53 -18.16
CA THR A 1092 -7.69 10.52 -19.64
C THR A 1092 -7.72 11.93 -20.25
N ASN A 1093 -8.89 12.58 -20.29
CA ASN A 1093 -9.10 13.84 -20.99
C ASN A 1093 -9.43 15.02 -20.04
N TRP A 1094 -9.51 14.80 -18.73
CA TRP A 1094 -9.69 15.86 -17.74
C TRP A 1094 -8.49 15.92 -16.79
N TRP A 1095 -7.78 17.04 -16.79
CA TRP A 1095 -6.54 17.22 -16.02
C TRP A 1095 -6.70 18.43 -15.09
N PRO A 1096 -6.25 18.34 -13.83
CA PRO A 1096 -6.38 19.43 -12.87
C PRO A 1096 -5.51 20.62 -13.28
N ILE A 1097 -6.00 21.84 -13.08
CA ILE A 1097 -5.35 23.08 -13.52
C ILE A 1097 -3.96 23.28 -12.91
N GLU A 1098 -3.76 22.88 -11.65
CA GLU A 1098 -2.55 23.17 -10.87
C GLU A 1098 -1.37 22.23 -11.11
N GLN A 1099 -1.60 21.06 -11.72
CA GLN A 1099 -0.57 20.03 -11.85
C GLN A 1099 -0.77 19.14 -13.09
N ASP A 1100 0.30 18.44 -13.46
CA ASP A 1100 0.24 17.35 -14.44
C ASP A 1100 0.12 16.00 -13.76
N LEU A 1101 -0.56 15.08 -14.45
CA LEU A 1101 -0.70 13.69 -14.03
C LEU A 1101 0.61 12.91 -14.20
N LEU A 1102 0.72 11.82 -13.45
CA LEU A 1102 1.85 10.90 -13.50
C LEU A 1102 1.56 9.77 -14.47
N ASP A 1103 2.54 9.44 -15.30
CA ASP A 1103 2.56 8.20 -16.08
C ASP A 1103 3.88 7.49 -15.76
N ASP A 1104 3.76 6.38 -15.03
CA ASP A 1104 4.86 5.49 -14.71
C ASP A 1104 4.70 4.14 -15.41
N ASN A 1105 3.81 3.97 -16.39
CA ASN A 1105 3.60 2.70 -17.11
C ASN A 1105 3.37 1.45 -16.21
N PHE A 1106 3.10 1.64 -14.92
CA PHE A 1106 2.87 0.57 -13.94
C PHE A 1106 1.64 0.92 -13.13
N ALA A 1107 1.78 1.55 -11.96
CA ALA A 1107 0.64 1.95 -11.14
C ALA A 1107 -0.26 2.95 -11.87
N PHE A 1108 0.34 3.79 -12.71
CA PHE A 1108 -0.31 4.84 -13.48
C PHE A 1108 0.11 4.75 -14.94
N GLU A 1109 -0.81 4.33 -15.80
CA GLU A 1109 -0.63 4.32 -17.26
C GLU A 1109 -1.67 5.23 -17.90
N ILE A 1110 -1.22 6.10 -18.80
CA ILE A 1110 -2.09 6.95 -19.62
C ILE A 1110 -1.75 6.66 -21.08
N PRO A 1111 -2.71 6.24 -21.93
CA PRO A 1111 -2.42 5.99 -23.34
C PRO A 1111 -1.85 7.24 -24.03
N ASP A 1112 -0.72 7.10 -24.74
CA ASP A 1112 0.02 8.20 -25.37
C ASP A 1112 -0.83 9.08 -26.29
N ASP A 1113 -1.82 8.48 -26.97
CA ASP A 1113 -2.75 9.12 -27.89
C ASP A 1113 -3.87 9.89 -27.16
N LYS A 1114 -4.11 9.58 -25.88
CA LYS A 1114 -5.10 10.23 -25.02
C LYS A 1114 -4.50 11.37 -24.18
N ILE A 1115 -3.19 11.48 -24.08
CA ILE A 1115 -2.52 12.61 -23.39
C ILE A 1115 -2.80 13.92 -24.15
N PRO A 1116 -3.50 14.90 -23.54
CA PRO A 1116 -3.91 16.11 -24.24
C PRO A 1116 -2.76 17.14 -24.35
N TYR A 1117 -2.90 18.06 -25.30
CA TYR A 1117 -2.10 19.28 -25.30
C TYR A 1117 -2.62 20.25 -24.24
N ARG A 1118 -1.68 20.93 -23.57
CA ARG A 1118 -1.97 21.87 -22.49
C ARG A 1118 -1.25 23.20 -22.74
N VAL A 1119 -1.82 24.27 -22.22
CA VAL A 1119 -1.32 25.64 -22.32
C VAL A 1119 -0.98 26.14 -20.93
N LYS A 1120 0.30 26.46 -20.66
CA LYS A 1120 0.71 27.09 -19.41
C LYS A 1120 0.09 28.48 -19.32
N LEU A 1121 -0.73 28.73 -18.32
CA LEU A 1121 -1.49 29.98 -18.18
C LEU A 1121 -0.56 31.19 -18.01
N LYS A 1122 0.49 31.04 -17.21
CA LYS A 1122 1.43 32.12 -16.89
C LYS A 1122 2.31 32.57 -18.05
N THR A 1123 2.57 31.70 -19.02
CA THR A 1123 3.47 31.97 -20.16
C THR A 1123 2.76 31.93 -21.52
N GLY A 1124 1.56 31.37 -21.58
CA GLY A 1124 0.83 31.07 -22.80
C GLY A 1124 1.56 30.08 -23.71
N GLU A 1125 2.44 29.23 -23.18
CA GLU A 1125 3.19 28.22 -23.95
C GLU A 1125 2.43 26.90 -24.03
N LEU A 1126 2.44 26.30 -25.22
CA LEU A 1126 1.85 25.00 -25.51
C LEU A 1126 2.84 23.87 -25.20
N TYR A 1127 2.35 22.78 -24.61
CA TYR A 1127 3.13 21.57 -24.37
C TYR A 1127 2.20 20.33 -24.35
N LYS A 1128 2.76 19.13 -24.38
CA LYS A 1128 1.99 17.89 -24.20
C LYS A 1128 1.95 17.54 -22.70
N GLY A 1129 0.78 17.22 -22.14
CA GLY A 1129 0.64 16.94 -20.71
C GLY A 1129 1.67 15.92 -20.21
N GLY A 1130 2.27 16.15 -19.04
CA GLY A 1130 3.29 15.25 -18.49
C GLY A 1130 4.70 15.42 -19.07
N SER A 1131 4.90 16.29 -20.07
CA SER A 1131 6.17 16.42 -20.80
C SER A 1131 7.04 17.62 -20.41
N LEU A 1132 6.69 18.38 -19.36
CA LEU A 1132 7.49 19.54 -18.93
C LEU A 1132 8.86 19.10 -18.45
N ALA A 1133 9.95 19.78 -18.81
CA ALA A 1133 11.29 19.38 -18.37
C ALA A 1133 11.50 19.45 -16.84
N LYS A 1134 10.74 20.30 -16.15
CA LYS A 1134 10.79 20.48 -14.70
C LYS A 1134 9.42 20.90 -14.17
N TYR A 1135 9.02 20.29 -13.06
CA TYR A 1135 7.84 20.69 -12.29
C TYR A 1135 8.24 21.50 -11.05
N SER A 1136 7.28 22.28 -10.56
CA SER A 1136 7.34 22.89 -9.23
C SER A 1136 6.68 21.98 -8.19
N GLY A 1137 6.93 22.23 -6.90
CA GLY A 1137 6.31 21.49 -5.80
C GLY A 1137 5.37 22.35 -4.98
N ILE A 1138 4.23 21.78 -4.60
CA ILE A 1138 3.34 22.28 -3.55
C ILE A 1138 3.56 21.38 -2.34
N LYS A 1139 4.22 21.92 -1.31
CA LYS A 1139 4.65 21.17 -0.14
C LYS A 1139 3.48 20.40 0.50
N GLY A 1140 3.64 19.08 0.63
CA GLY A 1140 2.64 18.21 1.24
C GLY A 1140 1.48 17.84 0.31
N PHE A 1141 1.52 18.21 -0.96
CA PHE A 1141 0.48 17.92 -1.95
C PHE A 1141 1.02 17.22 -3.19
N THR A 1142 1.91 17.89 -3.95
CA THR A 1142 2.40 17.37 -5.23
C THR A 1142 3.77 17.95 -5.58
N ASP A 1143 4.60 17.15 -6.24
CA ASP A 1143 5.85 17.58 -6.88
C ASP A 1143 5.71 17.74 -8.40
N ARG A 1144 4.47 17.69 -8.91
CA ARG A 1144 4.12 17.83 -10.34
C ARG A 1144 3.34 19.10 -10.64
N ALA A 1145 3.48 20.12 -9.80
CA ALA A 1145 2.76 21.38 -9.98
C ALA A 1145 3.25 22.14 -11.21
N VAL A 1146 2.30 22.66 -12.00
CA VAL A 1146 2.54 23.52 -13.14
C VAL A 1146 2.50 24.98 -12.67
N GLU A 1147 3.61 25.71 -12.79
CA GLU A 1147 3.70 27.08 -12.30
C GLU A 1147 2.66 28.00 -12.99
N GLY A 1148 1.78 28.61 -12.18
CA GLY A 1148 0.65 29.44 -12.65
C GLY A 1148 -0.52 28.66 -13.24
N GLY A 1149 -0.46 27.33 -13.27
CA GLY A 1149 -1.49 26.43 -13.79
C GLY A 1149 -1.49 26.27 -15.30
N SER A 1150 -2.34 25.36 -15.80
CA SER A 1150 -2.50 25.10 -17.23
C SER A 1150 -3.93 24.74 -17.65
N ALA A 1151 -4.32 25.25 -18.81
CA ALA A 1151 -5.55 24.87 -19.51
C ALA A 1151 -5.30 23.70 -20.46
N THR A 1152 -6.31 22.89 -20.71
CA THR A 1152 -6.27 21.69 -21.56
C THR A 1152 -7.04 21.96 -22.85
N ILE A 1153 -6.44 21.59 -23.98
CA ILE A 1153 -7.10 21.62 -25.29
C ILE A 1153 -7.80 20.28 -25.50
N LEU A 1154 -9.11 20.34 -25.74
CA LEU A 1154 -9.95 19.17 -26.05
C LEU A 1154 -10.69 19.36 -27.37
N ASP A 1155 -11.16 18.27 -27.95
CA ASP A 1155 -11.94 18.29 -29.17
C ASP A 1155 -13.11 17.30 -29.13
N LEU A 1156 -14.14 17.60 -29.93
CA LEU A 1156 -15.32 16.75 -30.10
C LEU A 1156 -15.72 16.71 -31.58
N PRO A 1157 -15.59 15.55 -32.25
CA PRO A 1157 -16.22 15.32 -33.56
C PRO A 1157 -17.74 15.51 -33.48
N ILE A 1158 -18.31 16.20 -34.46
CA ILE A 1158 -19.76 16.45 -34.59
C ILE A 1158 -20.23 16.13 -36.00
N ASP A 1159 -21.55 15.96 -36.20
CA ASP A 1159 -22.10 15.62 -37.51
C ASP A 1159 -22.10 16.85 -38.45
N PRO A 1160 -21.32 16.84 -39.55
CA PRO A 1160 -21.23 17.97 -40.47
C PRO A 1160 -22.53 18.29 -41.21
N ASN A 1161 -23.49 17.36 -41.23
CA ASN A 1161 -24.75 17.55 -41.95
C ASN A 1161 -25.82 18.21 -41.09
N LYS A 1162 -25.65 18.24 -39.77
CA LYS A 1162 -26.64 18.72 -38.82
C LYS A 1162 -26.42 20.17 -38.44
N GLU A 1163 -27.51 20.90 -38.33
CA GLU A 1163 -27.51 22.28 -37.84
C GLU A 1163 -27.29 22.29 -36.33
N LEU A 1164 -26.30 23.04 -35.87
CA LEU A 1164 -25.98 23.20 -34.45
C LEU A 1164 -27.00 24.12 -33.75
N LYS A 1165 -27.27 23.84 -32.47
CA LYS A 1165 -28.22 24.63 -31.67
C LYS A 1165 -27.61 25.13 -30.37
N THR A 1166 -27.02 24.24 -29.58
CA THR A 1166 -26.53 24.60 -28.24
C THR A 1166 -25.35 23.73 -27.83
N ILE A 1167 -24.41 24.30 -27.08
CA ILE A 1167 -23.44 23.56 -26.28
C ILE A 1167 -23.84 23.71 -24.82
N LYS A 1168 -23.98 22.60 -24.11
CA LYS A 1168 -24.27 22.57 -22.68
C LYS A 1168 -23.06 22.03 -21.92
N LEU A 1169 -22.45 22.87 -21.09
CA LEU A 1169 -21.43 22.46 -20.13
C LEU A 1169 -22.13 22.07 -18.82
N THR A 1170 -21.85 20.88 -18.27
CA THR A 1170 -22.47 20.38 -17.04
C THR A 1170 -21.41 19.79 -16.11
N ALA A 1171 -21.43 20.18 -14.83
CA ALA A 1171 -20.66 19.52 -13.78
C ALA A 1171 -21.43 18.30 -13.25
N VAL A 1172 -20.78 17.15 -13.13
CA VAL A 1172 -21.42 15.88 -12.76
C VAL A 1172 -20.97 15.45 -11.36
N SER A 1173 -19.67 15.30 -11.13
CA SER A 1173 -19.10 14.96 -9.84
C SER A 1173 -19.25 16.07 -8.80
N ASN A 1174 -19.26 15.69 -7.52
CA ASN A 1174 -19.03 16.61 -6.41
C ASN A 1174 -17.55 17.03 -6.39
N ASP A 1175 -17.22 18.06 -5.60
CA ASP A 1175 -15.83 18.47 -5.30
C ASP A 1175 -14.98 18.89 -6.52
N VAL A 1176 -15.61 19.18 -7.67
CA VAL A 1176 -14.94 19.64 -8.90
C VAL A 1176 -15.52 20.94 -9.44
N VAL A 1177 -14.68 21.70 -10.13
CA VAL A 1177 -15.08 22.89 -10.89
C VAL A 1177 -14.66 22.69 -12.34
N ILE A 1178 -15.63 22.71 -13.25
CA ILE A 1178 -15.41 22.49 -14.68
C ILE A 1178 -15.52 23.83 -15.40
N GLY A 1179 -14.45 24.27 -16.07
CA GLY A 1179 -14.40 25.57 -16.74
C GLY A 1179 -14.12 25.49 -18.23
N MET A 1180 -14.87 26.30 -18.99
CA MET A 1180 -14.69 26.49 -20.44
C MET A 1180 -14.24 27.93 -20.73
N MET A 1181 -13.03 28.08 -21.25
CA MET A 1181 -12.45 29.38 -21.60
C MET A 1181 -12.76 29.79 -23.04
N SER A 1182 -12.85 28.84 -23.96
CA SER A 1182 -13.09 29.14 -25.37
C SER A 1182 -13.70 27.96 -26.13
N VAL A 1183 -14.47 28.28 -27.18
CA VAL A 1183 -15.11 27.35 -28.10
C VAL A 1183 -14.87 27.79 -29.54
N THR A 1184 -14.39 26.86 -30.38
CA THR A 1184 -14.17 27.10 -31.80
C THR A 1184 -14.73 25.97 -32.64
N VAL A 1185 -15.65 26.29 -33.54
CA VAL A 1185 -16.24 25.34 -34.48
C VAL A 1185 -15.43 25.33 -35.77
N LEU A 1186 -15.00 24.16 -36.23
CA LEU A 1186 -14.44 23.96 -37.55
C LEU A 1186 -15.57 23.62 -38.52
N LYS A 1187 -15.75 24.45 -39.56
CA LYS A 1187 -16.78 24.26 -40.59
C LYS A 1187 -16.49 23.07 -41.50
#